data_AF-U9UVF9-F1
#
_entry.id   AF-U9UVF9-F1
#
_cell.length_a   1.000
_cell.length_b   1.000
_cell.length_c   1.000
_cell.angle_alpha   90.00
_cell.angle_beta   90.00
_cell.angle_gamma   90.00
#
_symmetry.space_group_name_H-M   'P 1'
#
loop_
_entity.id
_entity.type
_entity.pdbx_description
1 polymer ?
#
loop_
_entity_poly.entity_id
_entity_poly.type
_entity_poly.pdbx_seq_one_letter_code
_entity_poly.pdbx_strand_id
1 'polypeptide(L)'
;HKAGHEGKHACDKISHLCGKPCSLDDKRNCQKVCSKEIGHDDSEHLCQSTIHYCGKDCSLSTHTQDEDYQCPNKCIKPYEEEHDSHRCENPICPIQCPIPNCKERCQSDDHFHAFSDLQVNHFCGNEHQCREDCQDDGICQVVTEPKKQEETYKGLVKETSITFTKYIQLSERLKCNKKIPPNEFTHTGTHTHKENGFHYCNAQCKFCEYYCTLPYGHAQQTHETRHGNMTQTEFTGEDSEFEYAGHKLRVGDQGTFVLCNLANLGRHRHIDYCKNEENCKSGNQGQGQDIQHINEKVQPNPEKPKDFISHKLFWERTGFKDPYTVQEQQEFTKCDHECPDEKHHKSQGSSAPPPTKSFCELQLFHAPLSPSSNPPNGYGYISLDGHHFNCENPSTREAAFHIIFALDRSGSMSYNDKRPIPNFPIYNNLIRNHNNRTGAVYQAVYQFMEARINSARANQNQLSSAMRDSVSLILFDHEVTVPFENRDLTDPKDLLNSMLQHQARGGTSFDLAIQKAGFLITKYFDNSKANIVIFLSDGLCGVPANQLHTICNQNKTRGSPLYLYTVLFSSESQSNSLEEMAKIAQSYHPANTSSGALRCQFTRTVNEVNLVNHFTGVAESLRKHKPALLKKS
;
A
#
# COMPACT_ATOMS: atom_id res chain seq x y z
N HIS A 1 -8.63 73.29 -12.07
CA HIS A 1 -10.03 72.90 -11.82
C HIS A 1 -10.96 73.95 -12.44
N LYS A 2 -11.75 73.60 -13.45
CA LYS A 2 -12.91 74.42 -13.85
C LYS A 2 -13.99 74.18 -12.79
N ALA A 3 -14.44 75.23 -12.09
CA ALA A 3 -15.56 75.12 -11.18
C ALA A 3 -16.80 74.74 -12.01
N GLY A 4 -17.50 73.66 -11.66
CA GLY A 4 -18.59 73.08 -12.45
C GLY A 4 -19.88 73.91 -12.51
N HIS A 5 -19.77 75.22 -12.67
CA HIS A 5 -20.90 76.14 -12.89
C HIS A 5 -20.57 77.15 -13.99
N GLU A 6 -21.58 77.57 -14.73
CA GLU A 6 -21.50 78.72 -15.62
C GLU A 6 -21.75 80.02 -14.83
N GLY A 7 -21.07 81.11 -15.19
CA GLY A 7 -21.20 82.43 -14.57
C GLY A 7 -19.87 83.06 -14.14
N LYS A 8 -19.89 84.36 -13.81
CA LYS A 8 -18.69 85.08 -13.34
C LYS A 8 -18.46 84.71 -11.87
N HIS A 9 -17.20 84.52 -11.47
CA HIS A 9 -16.86 84.35 -10.06
C HIS A 9 -17.18 85.66 -9.32
N ALA A 10 -18.03 85.60 -8.30
CA ALA A 10 -18.26 86.72 -7.41
C ALA A 10 -17.05 86.90 -6.47
N CYS A 11 -16.67 88.15 -6.23
CA CYS A 11 -15.69 88.54 -5.22
C CYS A 11 -16.17 88.10 -3.82
N ASP A 12 -15.30 87.50 -2.99
CA ASP A 12 -15.59 87.01 -1.62
C ASP A 12 -16.13 88.09 -0.65
N LYS A 13 -16.18 89.36 -1.07
CA LYS A 13 -16.93 90.39 -0.35
C LYS A 13 -18.42 90.19 -0.61
N ILE A 14 -19.04 89.39 0.25
CA ILE A 14 -20.50 89.14 0.36
C ILE A 14 -21.34 90.45 0.38
N SER A 15 -20.71 91.60 0.61
CA SER A 15 -21.32 92.92 0.84
C SER A 15 -21.99 93.61 -0.36
N HIS A 16 -21.99 93.04 -1.57
CA HIS A 16 -22.60 93.68 -2.74
C HIS A 16 -23.74 92.89 -3.39
N LEU A 17 -23.95 91.64 -2.99
CA LEU A 17 -24.98 90.78 -3.56
C LEU A 17 -26.03 90.47 -2.49
N CYS A 18 -27.27 90.25 -2.92
CA CYS A 18 -28.40 89.97 -2.03
C CYS A 18 -28.15 88.81 -1.07
N GLY A 19 -27.46 87.75 -1.51
CA GLY A 19 -27.03 86.64 -0.64
C GLY A 19 -28.13 85.72 -0.12
N LYS A 20 -29.42 86.07 -0.31
CA LYS A 20 -30.56 85.18 -0.03
C LYS A 20 -30.52 83.93 -0.93
N PRO A 21 -31.13 82.80 -0.52
CA PRO A 21 -31.22 81.60 -1.35
C PRO A 21 -31.84 81.92 -2.70
N CYS A 22 -31.27 81.35 -3.76
CA CYS A 22 -31.87 81.43 -5.07
C CYS A 22 -33.23 80.71 -5.06
N SER A 23 -34.24 81.27 -5.73
CA SER A 23 -35.55 80.66 -5.94
C SER A 23 -35.48 79.30 -6.66
N LEU A 24 -34.34 78.98 -7.29
CA LEU A 24 -34.06 77.73 -8.01
C LEU A 24 -32.88 76.96 -7.37
N ASP A 25 -32.68 77.12 -6.07
CA ASP A 25 -31.59 76.47 -5.33
C ASP A 25 -31.66 74.93 -5.37
N ASP A 26 -32.85 74.35 -5.59
CA ASP A 26 -33.09 72.93 -5.77
C ASP A 26 -32.66 72.40 -7.16
N LYS A 27 -32.45 73.30 -8.14
CA LYS A 27 -32.07 72.94 -9.51
C LYS A 27 -30.57 72.76 -9.70
N ARG A 28 -30.18 71.92 -10.67
CA ARG A 28 -28.77 71.66 -11.03
C ARG A 28 -28.20 72.87 -11.78
N ASN A 29 -26.90 73.15 -11.62
CA ASN A 29 -26.21 74.35 -12.12
C ASN A 29 -26.57 75.67 -11.40
N CYS A 30 -27.32 75.62 -10.29
CA CYS A 30 -27.57 76.79 -9.44
C CYS A 30 -26.33 77.11 -8.57
N GLN A 31 -25.99 78.40 -8.45
CA GLN A 31 -24.94 78.89 -7.54
C GLN A 31 -25.44 79.06 -6.10
N LYS A 32 -26.66 78.60 -5.79
CA LYS A 32 -27.34 78.58 -4.48
C LYS A 32 -27.71 79.94 -3.89
N VAL A 33 -26.97 80.99 -4.19
CA VAL A 33 -27.19 82.35 -3.66
C VAL A 33 -27.60 83.33 -4.75
N CYS A 34 -28.43 84.30 -4.38
CA CYS A 34 -28.87 85.39 -5.24
C CYS A 34 -27.70 86.31 -5.60
N SER A 35 -27.56 86.61 -6.89
CA SER A 35 -26.53 87.49 -7.44
C SER A 35 -27.04 88.86 -7.88
N LYS A 36 -28.29 89.20 -7.52
CA LYS A 36 -28.82 90.56 -7.68
C LYS A 36 -28.22 91.49 -6.63
N GLU A 37 -28.31 92.80 -6.86
CA GLU A 37 -27.84 93.81 -5.92
C GLU A 37 -28.56 93.70 -4.56
N ILE A 38 -27.85 94.06 -3.49
CA ILE A 38 -28.42 94.04 -2.14
C ILE A 38 -29.60 95.03 -2.03
N GLY A 39 -30.75 94.56 -1.55
CA GLY A 39 -31.96 95.38 -1.41
C GLY A 39 -32.85 95.51 -2.64
N HIS A 40 -32.70 94.65 -3.65
CA HIS A 40 -33.63 94.60 -4.78
C HIS A 40 -35.07 94.28 -4.33
N ASP A 41 -36.06 94.94 -4.95
CA ASP A 41 -37.50 94.79 -4.63
C ASP A 41 -38.17 93.58 -5.30
N ASP A 42 -37.46 92.85 -6.17
CA ASP A 42 -38.02 91.66 -6.83
C ASP A 42 -38.33 90.55 -5.82
N SER A 43 -39.52 89.95 -5.93
CA SER A 43 -39.92 88.78 -5.14
C SER A 43 -39.11 87.52 -5.47
N GLU A 44 -38.47 87.46 -6.65
CA GLU A 44 -37.65 86.33 -7.08
C GLU A 44 -36.15 86.60 -6.95
N HIS A 45 -35.47 85.73 -6.21
CA HIS A 45 -34.04 85.76 -5.97
C HIS A 45 -33.32 84.83 -6.97
N LEU A 46 -32.51 85.37 -7.89
CA LEU A 46 -31.88 84.58 -8.96
C LEU A 46 -30.35 84.63 -8.86
N CYS A 47 -29.69 83.50 -9.11
CA CYS A 47 -28.23 83.41 -9.19
C CYS A 47 -27.71 83.77 -10.60
N GLN A 48 -26.39 83.82 -10.79
CA GLN A 48 -25.80 84.19 -12.10
C GLN A 48 -25.87 83.09 -13.16
N SER A 49 -26.37 81.91 -12.81
CA SER A 49 -26.49 80.82 -13.76
C SER A 49 -27.54 81.15 -14.81
N THR A 50 -27.14 81.16 -16.07
CA THR A 50 -28.01 81.46 -17.21
C THR A 50 -28.96 80.30 -17.53
N ILE A 51 -28.62 79.08 -17.13
CA ILE A 51 -29.41 77.88 -17.38
C ILE A 51 -29.42 77.03 -16.11
N HIS A 52 -30.61 76.88 -15.51
CA HIS A 52 -30.85 75.90 -14.46
C HIS A 52 -31.40 74.63 -15.09
N TYR A 53 -30.79 73.48 -14.80
CA TYR A 53 -31.26 72.20 -15.34
C TYR A 53 -32.30 71.59 -14.41
N CYS A 54 -33.28 70.87 -14.98
CA CYS A 54 -34.35 70.28 -14.17
C CYS A 54 -33.83 69.30 -13.10
N GLY A 55 -32.64 68.71 -13.30
CA GLY A 55 -31.89 67.97 -12.28
C GLY A 55 -32.44 66.60 -11.91
N LYS A 56 -33.56 66.17 -12.53
CA LYS A 56 -34.12 64.82 -12.39
C LYS A 56 -33.17 63.76 -12.96
N ASP A 57 -33.32 62.52 -12.51
CA ASP A 57 -32.52 61.39 -13.00
C ASP A 57 -32.66 61.19 -14.51
N CYS A 58 -31.57 60.78 -15.17
CA CYS A 58 -31.62 60.41 -16.58
C CYS A 58 -32.66 59.30 -16.77
N SER A 59 -33.46 59.39 -17.84
CA SER A 59 -34.48 58.38 -18.11
C SER A 59 -33.88 57.02 -18.45
N LEU A 60 -32.58 56.92 -18.79
CA LEU A 60 -31.95 55.65 -19.18
C LEU A 60 -31.95 54.65 -18.01
N SER A 61 -32.85 53.69 -18.10
CA SER A 61 -32.96 52.52 -17.24
C SER A 61 -33.27 51.31 -18.13
N THR A 62 -32.47 50.25 -18.05
CA THR A 62 -32.67 49.03 -18.84
C THR A 62 -32.18 47.80 -18.10
N HIS A 63 -32.78 46.64 -18.39
CA HIS A 63 -32.30 45.35 -17.89
C HIS A 63 -31.11 44.89 -18.73
N THR A 64 -29.99 44.59 -18.09
CA THR A 64 -28.85 43.92 -18.73
C THR A 64 -28.82 42.43 -18.32
N GLN A 65 -27.94 41.63 -18.93
CA GLN A 65 -27.86 40.20 -18.60
C GLN A 65 -27.43 39.93 -17.16
N ASP A 66 -26.62 40.82 -16.57
CA ASP A 66 -26.08 40.63 -15.22
C ASP A 66 -26.94 41.35 -14.17
N GLU A 67 -27.40 42.59 -14.42
CA GLU A 67 -28.23 43.39 -13.49
C GLU A 67 -29.03 44.53 -14.19
N ASP A 68 -29.90 45.21 -13.45
CA ASP A 68 -30.62 46.42 -13.91
C ASP A 68 -29.66 47.60 -13.96
N TYR A 69 -29.48 48.20 -15.14
CA TYR A 69 -28.67 49.39 -15.31
C TYR A 69 -29.51 50.65 -15.21
N GLN A 70 -29.12 51.56 -14.31
CA GLN A 70 -29.62 52.93 -14.23
C GLN A 70 -28.48 53.91 -14.49
N CYS A 71 -28.69 54.85 -15.42
CA CYS A 71 -27.69 55.87 -15.71
C CYS A 71 -27.52 56.81 -14.50
N PRO A 72 -26.30 56.95 -13.93
CA PRO A 72 -26.07 57.73 -12.71
C PRO A 72 -26.13 59.25 -12.93
N ASN A 73 -26.21 59.70 -14.18
CA ASN A 73 -26.20 61.12 -14.52
C ASN A 73 -27.59 61.76 -14.40
N LYS A 74 -27.60 63.08 -14.21
CA LYS A 74 -28.82 63.89 -14.13
C LYS A 74 -29.12 64.58 -15.46
N CYS A 75 -30.39 64.92 -15.66
CA CYS A 75 -30.87 65.66 -16.83
C CYS A 75 -30.17 67.02 -16.98
N ILE A 76 -29.86 67.40 -18.22
CA ILE A 76 -29.28 68.70 -18.61
C ILE A 76 -30.25 69.57 -19.42
N LYS A 77 -31.54 69.21 -19.48
CA LYS A 77 -32.54 70.09 -20.10
C LYS A 77 -32.87 71.27 -19.18
N PRO A 78 -33.04 72.49 -19.73
CA PRO A 78 -33.47 73.65 -18.96
C PRO A 78 -34.75 73.34 -18.17
N TYR A 79 -34.87 73.86 -16.95
CA TYR A 79 -36.02 73.60 -16.09
C TYR A 79 -37.33 74.21 -16.63
N GLU A 80 -37.22 75.27 -17.45
CA GLU A 80 -38.35 75.99 -18.05
C GLU A 80 -38.99 75.21 -19.19
N GLU A 81 -38.26 74.27 -19.79
CA GLU A 81 -38.78 73.41 -20.85
C GLU A 81 -39.52 72.22 -20.23
N GLU A 82 -40.82 72.10 -20.48
CA GLU A 82 -41.56 70.88 -20.13
C GLU A 82 -41.05 69.69 -20.96
N HIS A 83 -40.70 68.60 -20.28
CA HIS A 83 -40.25 67.37 -20.93
C HIS A 83 -40.47 66.14 -20.05
N ASP A 84 -40.94 65.06 -20.68
CA ASP A 84 -41.17 63.75 -20.02
C ASP A 84 -39.95 62.82 -20.10
N SER A 85 -39.04 63.05 -21.07
CA SER A 85 -37.80 62.28 -21.24
C SER A 85 -36.60 63.11 -20.79
N HIS A 86 -35.95 62.65 -19.72
CA HIS A 86 -34.78 63.26 -19.09
C HIS A 86 -33.49 62.77 -19.74
N ARG A 87 -32.73 63.71 -20.32
CA ARG A 87 -31.51 63.41 -21.09
C ARG A 87 -30.28 63.97 -20.38
N CYS A 88 -29.29 63.13 -20.14
CA CYS A 88 -28.01 63.55 -19.59
C CYS A 88 -27.05 64.04 -20.69
N GLU A 89 -25.87 64.50 -20.28
CA GLU A 89 -24.81 65.00 -21.17
C GLU A 89 -24.12 63.94 -22.04
N ASN A 90 -24.31 62.65 -21.75
CA ASN A 90 -23.72 61.57 -22.53
C ASN A 90 -24.58 61.29 -23.78
N PRO A 91 -24.03 61.50 -25.00
CA PRO A 91 -24.76 61.20 -26.22
C PRO A 91 -24.74 59.70 -26.57
N ILE A 92 -23.74 58.96 -26.11
CA ILE A 92 -23.46 57.56 -26.45
C ILE A 92 -23.92 56.63 -25.32
N CYS A 93 -24.26 55.39 -25.64
CA CYS A 93 -24.63 54.37 -24.67
C CYS A 93 -23.47 54.09 -23.67
N PRO A 94 -23.69 54.24 -22.35
CA PRO A 94 -22.64 54.05 -21.34
C PRO A 94 -22.50 52.58 -20.89
N ILE A 95 -23.38 51.68 -21.34
CA ILE A 95 -23.46 50.29 -20.90
C ILE A 95 -22.29 49.50 -21.50
N GLN A 96 -21.64 48.68 -20.67
CA GLN A 96 -20.51 47.85 -21.05
C GLN A 96 -20.97 46.64 -21.87
N CYS A 97 -20.11 46.19 -22.78
CA CYS A 97 -20.35 44.97 -23.54
C CYS A 97 -20.60 43.78 -22.60
N PRO A 98 -21.66 42.98 -22.80
CA PRO A 98 -21.99 41.86 -21.93
C PRO A 98 -21.05 40.65 -22.07
N ILE A 99 -20.07 40.70 -22.99
CA ILE A 99 -19.08 39.62 -23.12
C ILE A 99 -18.11 39.63 -21.91
N PRO A 100 -17.92 38.50 -21.20
CA PRO A 100 -17.09 38.45 -20.00
C PRO A 100 -15.68 39.03 -20.19
N ASN A 101 -15.23 39.87 -19.25
CA ASN A 101 -13.96 40.62 -19.27
C ASN A 101 -13.76 41.57 -20.47
N CYS A 102 -14.78 41.87 -21.28
CA CYS A 102 -14.71 42.97 -22.24
C CYS A 102 -14.97 44.28 -21.51
N LYS A 103 -14.05 45.26 -21.60
CA LYS A 103 -14.17 46.56 -20.93
C LYS A 103 -14.70 47.67 -21.84
N GLU A 104 -15.02 47.34 -23.08
CA GLU A 104 -15.53 48.29 -24.06
C GLU A 104 -17.02 48.57 -23.84
N ARG A 105 -17.45 49.75 -24.24
CA ARG A 105 -18.87 50.16 -24.19
C ARG A 105 -19.62 49.68 -25.43
N CYS A 106 -20.94 49.72 -25.35
CA CYS A 106 -21.83 49.48 -26.48
C CYS A 106 -21.45 50.33 -27.70
N GLN A 107 -21.51 49.75 -28.90
CA GLN A 107 -21.22 50.43 -30.17
C GLN A 107 -22.27 51.48 -30.57
N SER A 108 -23.43 51.49 -29.89
CA SER A 108 -24.52 52.41 -30.23
C SER A 108 -24.16 53.84 -29.84
N ASP A 109 -24.14 54.72 -30.84
CA ASP A 109 -24.02 56.17 -30.67
C ASP A 109 -25.30 56.83 -30.13
N ASP A 110 -26.37 56.07 -29.92
CA ASP A 110 -27.59 56.54 -29.26
C ASP A 110 -27.66 56.05 -27.80
N HIS A 111 -27.62 57.00 -26.87
CA HIS A 111 -27.77 56.79 -25.42
C HIS A 111 -29.06 56.06 -25.04
N PHE A 112 -30.14 56.23 -25.82
CA PHE A 112 -31.47 55.72 -25.49
C PHE A 112 -31.91 54.56 -26.41
N HIS A 113 -30.98 53.91 -27.11
CA HIS A 113 -31.30 52.86 -28.09
C HIS A 113 -32.04 51.64 -27.48
N ALA A 114 -31.97 51.43 -26.16
CA ALA A 114 -32.71 50.39 -25.45
C ALA A 114 -34.20 50.74 -25.21
N PHE A 115 -34.66 51.95 -25.55
CA PHE A 115 -36.08 52.33 -25.41
C PHE A 115 -36.93 51.82 -26.57
N SER A 116 -36.34 51.67 -27.74
CA SER A 116 -37.07 51.22 -28.94
C SER A 116 -37.36 49.73 -28.90
N ASP A 117 -36.47 48.93 -28.29
CA ASP A 117 -36.59 47.49 -28.17
C ASP A 117 -36.20 47.06 -26.74
N LEU A 118 -37.08 46.32 -26.06
CA LEU A 118 -36.89 45.90 -24.66
C LEU A 118 -35.81 44.80 -24.47
N GLN A 119 -35.25 44.26 -25.55
CA GLN A 119 -34.24 43.19 -25.52
C GLN A 119 -33.03 43.53 -26.42
N VAL A 120 -32.42 44.69 -26.19
CA VAL A 120 -31.21 45.08 -26.93
C VAL A 120 -29.96 44.59 -26.21
N ASN A 121 -29.12 43.85 -26.93
CA ASN A 121 -27.80 43.47 -26.44
C ASN A 121 -26.78 44.59 -26.68
N HIS A 122 -26.09 45.01 -25.62
CA HIS A 122 -25.18 46.16 -25.63
C HIS A 122 -23.77 45.84 -26.13
N PHE A 123 -23.64 45.18 -27.29
CA PHE A 123 -22.34 44.75 -27.82
C PHE A 123 -21.45 45.94 -28.25
N CYS A 124 -20.13 45.79 -28.07
CA CYS A 124 -19.15 46.79 -28.49
C CYS A 124 -18.77 46.75 -29.98
N GLY A 125 -19.36 45.83 -30.77
CA GLY A 125 -19.08 45.71 -32.21
C GLY A 125 -17.74 45.06 -32.57
N ASN A 126 -16.93 44.66 -31.59
CA ASN A 126 -15.65 43.97 -31.82
C ASN A 126 -15.80 42.45 -31.73
N GLU A 127 -14.87 41.73 -32.35
CA GLU A 127 -14.68 40.30 -32.12
C GLU A 127 -14.09 40.01 -30.74
N HIS A 128 -14.43 38.86 -30.16
CA HIS A 128 -13.92 38.43 -28.85
C HIS A 128 -13.29 37.05 -28.91
N GLN A 129 -12.26 36.78 -28.09
CA GLN A 129 -11.71 35.43 -27.97
C GLN A 129 -12.71 34.52 -27.23
N CYS A 130 -13.08 33.39 -27.83
CA CYS A 130 -13.88 32.38 -27.14
C CYS A 130 -13.10 31.79 -25.95
N ARG A 131 -13.78 31.55 -24.82
CA ARG A 131 -13.17 31.02 -23.59
C ARG A 131 -13.71 29.67 -23.15
N GLU A 132 -14.60 29.11 -23.96
CA GLU A 132 -15.05 27.74 -23.79
C GLU A 132 -13.88 26.78 -23.97
N ASP A 133 -13.93 25.66 -23.26
CA ASP A 133 -12.95 24.60 -23.40
C ASP A 133 -13.14 23.87 -24.72
N CYS A 134 -12.06 23.30 -25.25
CA CYS A 134 -12.14 22.46 -26.44
C CYS A 134 -13.06 21.26 -26.21
N GLN A 135 -14.01 21.10 -27.13
CA GLN A 135 -15.05 20.07 -27.15
C GLN A 135 -14.66 18.84 -27.97
N ASP A 136 -13.54 18.85 -28.69
CA ASP A 136 -13.05 17.68 -29.42
C ASP A 136 -12.74 16.53 -28.45
N ASP A 137 -12.90 15.29 -28.89
CA ASP A 137 -12.62 14.14 -28.03
C ASP A 137 -11.11 13.99 -27.71
N GLY A 138 -10.82 13.40 -26.55
CA GLY A 138 -9.44 13.24 -26.05
C GLY A 138 -8.95 14.43 -25.23
N ILE A 139 -7.68 14.41 -24.82
CA ILE A 139 -7.08 15.44 -23.95
C ILE A 139 -6.16 16.34 -24.78
N CYS A 140 -6.37 17.65 -24.74
CA CYS A 140 -5.61 18.58 -25.58
C CYS A 140 -4.11 18.58 -25.25
N GLN A 141 -3.77 18.53 -23.96
CA GLN A 141 -2.39 18.49 -23.50
C GLN A 141 -2.22 17.55 -22.31
N VAL A 142 -1.23 16.67 -22.41
CA VAL A 142 -0.73 15.86 -21.29
C VAL A 142 0.74 16.22 -21.10
N VAL A 143 1.11 16.67 -19.89
CA VAL A 143 2.51 16.90 -19.55
C VAL A 143 3.18 15.54 -19.39
N THR A 144 3.91 15.11 -20.42
CA THR A 144 4.52 13.77 -20.46
C THR A 144 5.59 13.58 -19.40
N GLU A 145 6.21 14.65 -18.91
CA GLU A 145 7.17 14.63 -17.82
C GLU A 145 6.49 14.98 -16.49
N PRO A 146 6.32 14.01 -15.57
CA PRO A 146 5.61 14.29 -14.32
C PRO A 146 6.37 15.29 -13.44
N LYS A 147 5.63 16.17 -12.78
CA LYS A 147 6.19 17.12 -11.81
C LYS A 147 6.57 16.38 -10.54
N LYS A 148 7.80 16.60 -10.06
CA LYS A 148 8.30 16.07 -8.78
C LYS A 148 7.85 16.96 -7.61
N GLN A 149 7.40 16.34 -6.55
CA GLN A 149 7.04 16.98 -5.28
C GLN A 149 7.43 16.06 -4.13
N GLU A 150 8.01 16.58 -3.05
CA GLU A 150 8.22 15.78 -1.83
C GLU A 150 6.94 15.73 -1.01
N GLU A 151 6.59 14.53 -0.53
CA GLU A 151 5.45 14.29 0.34
C GLU A 151 5.82 13.27 1.42
N THR A 152 5.13 13.34 2.56
CA THR A 152 5.32 12.40 3.66
C THR A 152 4.02 11.65 3.90
N TYR A 153 4.07 10.33 3.72
CA TYR A 153 2.98 9.44 4.08
C TYR A 153 3.11 9.00 5.54
N LYS A 154 2.02 9.11 6.30
CA LYS A 154 1.91 8.55 7.65
C LYS A 154 1.22 7.20 7.56
N GLY A 155 1.95 6.14 7.88
CA GLY A 155 1.43 4.78 7.87
C GLY A 155 0.43 4.53 9.00
N LEU A 156 -0.31 3.43 8.88
CA LEU A 156 -1.29 2.98 9.88
C LEU A 156 -0.62 2.34 11.11
N VAL A 157 0.62 1.85 10.99
CA VAL A 157 1.44 1.42 12.14
C VAL A 157 2.01 2.67 12.83
N LYS A 158 1.82 2.77 14.15
CA LYS A 158 2.31 3.89 14.96
C LYS A 158 3.82 4.07 14.75
N GLU A 159 4.27 5.32 14.61
CA GLU A 159 5.67 5.72 14.32
C GLU A 159 6.13 5.53 12.86
N THR A 160 5.28 5.01 11.98
CA THR A 160 5.63 4.89 10.55
C THR A 160 5.43 6.21 9.82
N SER A 161 6.53 6.74 9.28
CA SER A 161 6.55 7.95 8.47
C SER A 161 7.50 7.75 7.29
N ILE A 162 6.98 7.86 6.07
CA ILE A 162 7.73 7.61 4.83
C ILE A 162 7.76 8.90 4.02
N THR A 163 8.95 9.45 3.81
CA THR A 163 9.13 10.60 2.91
C THR A 163 9.51 10.08 1.53
N PHE A 164 8.83 10.56 0.49
CA PHE A 164 9.00 10.08 -0.87
C PHE A 164 8.80 11.19 -1.89
N THR A 165 9.34 10.99 -3.09
CA THR A 165 9.05 11.86 -4.23
C THR A 165 7.76 11.40 -4.90
N LYS A 166 6.74 12.24 -4.83
CA LYS A 166 5.51 12.09 -5.59
C LYS A 166 5.68 12.71 -6.98
N TYR A 167 5.33 11.93 -7.97
CA TYR A 167 5.25 12.33 -9.36
C TYR A 167 3.79 12.62 -9.69
N ILE A 168 3.50 13.78 -10.30
CA ILE A 168 2.15 14.18 -10.69
C ILE A 168 2.14 14.47 -12.18
N GLN A 169 1.27 13.79 -12.92
CA GLN A 169 0.99 14.11 -14.32
C GLN A 169 -0.13 15.14 -14.39
N LEU A 170 0.10 16.21 -15.13
CA LEU A 170 -0.90 17.25 -15.37
C LEU A 170 -1.51 17.08 -16.76
N SER A 171 -2.79 17.33 -16.87
CA SER A 171 -3.56 17.31 -18.12
C SER A 171 -4.41 18.57 -18.21
N GLU A 172 -4.57 19.11 -19.42
CA GLU A 172 -5.35 20.32 -19.66
C GLU A 172 -6.23 20.18 -20.91
N ARG A 173 -7.45 20.73 -20.81
CA ARG A 173 -8.32 21.04 -21.93
C ARG A 173 -8.04 22.48 -22.33
N LEU A 174 -7.50 22.68 -23.54
CA LEU A 174 -7.13 24.01 -24.01
C LEU A 174 -8.37 24.82 -24.39
N LYS A 175 -8.28 26.15 -24.25
CA LYS A 175 -9.34 27.08 -24.64
C LYS A 175 -9.54 27.09 -26.16
N CYS A 176 -10.79 27.32 -26.58
CA CYS A 176 -11.15 27.46 -27.98
C CYS A 176 -10.31 28.56 -28.65
N ASN A 177 -9.80 28.28 -29.85
CA ASN A 177 -9.02 29.23 -30.63
C ASN A 177 -9.88 30.18 -31.47
N LYS A 178 -11.17 29.87 -31.65
CA LYS A 178 -12.10 30.65 -32.47
C LYS A 178 -12.47 31.95 -31.79
N LYS A 179 -12.77 32.95 -32.61
CA LYS A 179 -13.34 34.21 -32.15
C LYS A 179 -14.85 34.18 -32.24
N ILE A 180 -15.49 34.80 -31.25
CA ILE A 180 -16.90 35.14 -31.25
C ILE A 180 -17.08 36.34 -32.21
N PRO A 181 -17.92 36.23 -33.24
CA PRO A 181 -18.20 37.32 -34.18
C PRO A 181 -18.74 38.57 -33.47
N PRO A 182 -18.64 39.74 -34.11
CA PRO A 182 -19.27 40.96 -33.59
C PRO A 182 -20.76 40.75 -33.36
N ASN A 183 -21.25 41.25 -32.23
CA ASN A 183 -22.67 41.22 -31.87
C ASN A 183 -23.27 39.83 -31.64
N GLU A 184 -22.43 38.83 -31.39
CA GLU A 184 -22.84 37.48 -30.99
C GLU A 184 -22.27 37.12 -29.62
N PHE A 185 -22.95 36.22 -28.88
CA PHE A 185 -22.46 35.69 -27.59
C PHE A 185 -21.55 34.47 -27.75
N THR A 186 -21.68 33.76 -28.87
CA THR A 186 -20.95 32.52 -29.17
C THR A 186 -20.57 32.53 -30.65
N HIS A 187 -19.58 31.75 -31.05
CA HIS A 187 -19.35 31.48 -32.47
C HIS A 187 -20.10 30.22 -32.89
N THR A 188 -20.29 30.01 -34.19
CA THR A 188 -20.90 28.79 -34.73
C THR A 188 -19.90 27.62 -34.80
N GLY A 189 -20.42 26.39 -34.79
CA GLY A 189 -19.62 25.16 -34.82
C GLY A 189 -18.98 24.77 -33.48
N THR A 190 -18.23 23.67 -33.47
CA THR A 190 -17.62 23.10 -32.25
C THR A 190 -16.46 23.93 -31.71
N HIS A 191 -16.23 23.91 -30.40
CA HIS A 191 -15.08 24.57 -29.77
C HIS A 191 -13.80 23.74 -29.98
N THR A 192 -12.82 24.30 -30.68
CA THR A 192 -11.56 23.62 -31.03
C THR A 192 -10.37 24.51 -30.67
N HIS A 193 -9.27 23.97 -30.17
CA HIS A 193 -8.07 24.76 -29.88
C HIS A 193 -7.07 24.85 -31.06
N LYS A 194 -7.24 24.01 -32.08
CA LYS A 194 -6.52 24.02 -33.36
C LYS A 194 -7.31 23.22 -34.39
N GLU A 195 -7.34 23.64 -35.64
CA GLU A 195 -7.90 22.81 -36.71
C GLU A 195 -7.12 21.49 -36.80
N ASN A 196 -7.83 20.36 -36.72
CA ASN A 196 -7.25 19.02 -36.62
C ASN A 196 -6.16 18.93 -35.52
N GLY A 197 -6.43 19.54 -34.36
CA GLY A 197 -5.54 19.52 -33.21
C GLY A 197 -5.22 18.09 -32.78
N PHE A 198 -3.97 17.86 -32.39
CA PHE A 198 -3.59 16.61 -31.76
C PHE A 198 -4.23 16.53 -30.37
N HIS A 199 -4.91 15.42 -30.10
CA HIS A 199 -5.47 15.11 -28.79
C HIS A 199 -4.90 13.78 -28.33
N TYR A 200 -4.56 13.69 -27.05
CA TYR A 200 -4.16 12.47 -26.38
C TYR A 200 -5.38 11.61 -26.06
N CYS A 201 -5.17 10.30 -25.97
CA CYS A 201 -6.19 9.39 -25.48
C CYS A 201 -6.61 9.75 -24.04
N ASN A 202 -7.91 9.67 -23.76
CA ASN A 202 -8.50 9.98 -22.45
C ASN A 202 -8.48 8.78 -21.48
N ALA A 203 -7.92 7.63 -21.88
CA ALA A 203 -7.77 6.48 -21.00
C ALA A 203 -6.72 6.76 -19.91
N GLN A 204 -7.02 6.39 -18.67
CA GLN A 204 -6.15 6.55 -17.51
C GLN A 204 -5.74 5.20 -16.94
N CYS A 205 -4.49 5.11 -16.44
CA CYS A 205 -4.05 3.95 -15.69
C CYS A 205 -4.85 3.82 -14.39
N LYS A 206 -5.41 2.63 -14.13
CA LYS A 206 -6.29 2.37 -12.97
C LYS A 206 -5.61 2.50 -11.61
N PHE A 207 -4.28 2.61 -11.56
CA PHE A 207 -3.48 2.62 -10.32
C PHE A 207 -2.82 3.97 -10.03
N CYS A 208 -2.30 4.65 -11.07
CA CYS A 208 -1.63 5.94 -10.93
C CYS A 208 -2.37 7.10 -11.61
N GLU A 209 -3.49 6.84 -12.29
CA GLU A 209 -4.37 7.84 -12.95
C GLU A 209 -3.72 8.62 -14.09
N TYR A 210 -2.52 8.24 -14.51
CA TYR A 210 -1.85 8.88 -15.62
C TYR A 210 -2.53 8.53 -16.94
N TYR A 211 -2.73 9.55 -17.76
CA TYR A 211 -3.30 9.46 -19.09
C TYR A 211 -2.38 8.74 -20.06
N CYS A 212 -3.02 8.07 -21.01
CA CYS A 212 -2.34 7.52 -22.16
C CYS A 212 -1.72 8.64 -23.02
N THR A 213 -0.47 8.47 -23.40
CA THR A 213 0.29 9.44 -24.20
C THR A 213 0.20 9.19 -25.70
N LEU A 214 -0.64 8.23 -26.13
CA LEU A 214 -0.94 7.97 -27.54
C LEU A 214 -2.05 8.91 -28.06
N PRO A 215 -2.18 9.07 -29.40
CA PRO A 215 -3.25 9.87 -29.98
C PRO A 215 -4.64 9.35 -29.59
N TYR A 216 -5.63 10.24 -29.52
CA TYR A 216 -7.03 9.84 -29.37
C TYR A 216 -7.45 8.91 -30.51
N GLY A 217 -8.19 7.84 -30.17
CA GLY A 217 -8.64 6.84 -31.15
C GLY A 217 -7.52 5.94 -31.72
N HIS A 218 -6.36 5.85 -31.06
CA HIS A 218 -5.26 4.99 -31.51
C HIS A 218 -5.69 3.52 -31.67
N ALA A 219 -5.16 2.83 -32.69
CA ALA A 219 -5.54 1.45 -33.03
C ALA A 219 -4.85 0.37 -32.17
N GLN A 220 -3.82 0.75 -31.42
CA GLN A 220 -3.07 -0.15 -30.54
C GLN A 220 -4.00 -0.77 -29.49
N GLN A 221 -3.82 -2.07 -29.21
CA GLN A 221 -4.63 -2.79 -28.22
C GLN A 221 -4.36 -2.37 -26.78
N THR A 222 -3.19 -1.79 -26.50
CA THR A 222 -2.77 -1.36 -25.17
C THR A 222 -2.47 0.13 -25.15
N HIS A 223 -2.84 0.77 -24.04
CA HIS A 223 -2.47 2.16 -23.75
C HIS A 223 -1.03 2.27 -23.28
N GLU A 224 -0.38 3.41 -23.54
CA GLU A 224 1.00 3.68 -23.11
C GLU A 224 1.07 4.95 -22.28
N THR A 225 1.84 4.95 -21.19
CA THR A 225 2.09 6.12 -20.35
C THR A 225 3.41 5.97 -19.59
N ARG A 226 3.95 7.04 -19.00
CA ARG A 226 5.20 6.99 -18.22
C ARG A 226 5.05 6.39 -16.82
N HIS A 227 3.81 6.14 -16.40
CA HIS A 227 3.45 5.63 -15.08
C HIS A 227 3.98 6.46 -13.90
N GLY A 228 3.28 6.40 -12.77
CA GLY A 228 3.59 7.22 -11.60
C GLY A 228 3.30 6.49 -10.31
N ASN A 229 3.15 7.27 -9.24
CA ASN A 229 2.80 6.77 -7.92
C ASN A 229 1.44 6.06 -7.92
N MET A 230 1.34 4.92 -7.25
CA MET A 230 0.14 4.07 -7.18
C MET A 230 -0.89 4.64 -6.17
N THR A 231 -1.35 5.86 -6.42
CA THR A 231 -2.27 6.63 -5.56
C THR A 231 -3.59 5.91 -5.28
N GLN A 232 -4.03 5.08 -6.23
CA GLN A 232 -5.29 4.33 -6.17
C GLN A 232 -5.12 2.91 -5.59
N THR A 233 -4.09 2.68 -4.77
CA THR A 233 -3.82 1.37 -4.18
C THR A 233 -3.62 1.36 -2.68
N GLU A 234 -3.87 0.20 -2.09
CA GLU A 234 -3.58 -0.12 -0.70
C GLU A 234 -2.96 -1.51 -0.58
N PHE A 235 -2.16 -1.73 0.45
CA PHE A 235 -1.53 -3.01 0.70
C PHE A 235 -2.55 -4.04 1.18
N THR A 236 -2.41 -5.25 0.65
CA THR A 236 -3.18 -6.45 0.96
C THR A 236 -2.22 -7.60 1.23
N GLY A 237 -2.61 -8.50 2.13
CA GLY A 237 -1.79 -9.64 2.53
C GLY A 237 -2.48 -10.47 3.60
N GLU A 238 -1.96 -11.66 3.83
CA GLU A 238 -2.43 -12.57 4.90
C GLU A 238 -1.99 -12.03 6.28
N ASP A 239 -0.75 -11.55 6.38
CA ASP A 239 -0.23 -10.92 7.60
C ASP A 239 -0.82 -9.52 7.80
N SER A 240 -1.30 -9.24 9.01
CA SER A 240 -1.87 -7.94 9.33
C SER A 240 -0.82 -6.82 9.34
N GLU A 241 0.40 -7.11 9.82
CA GLU A 241 1.55 -6.18 9.82
C GLU A 241 2.75 -6.84 9.15
N PHE A 242 3.51 -6.09 8.38
CA PHE A 242 4.63 -6.58 7.57
C PHE A 242 5.69 -5.50 7.36
N GLU A 243 6.84 -5.89 6.80
CA GLU A 243 7.91 -4.96 6.43
C GLU A 243 7.99 -4.83 4.89
N TYR A 244 7.96 -3.60 4.39
CA TYR A 244 8.10 -3.30 2.97
C TYR A 244 9.11 -2.18 2.78
N ALA A 245 10.14 -2.43 1.96
CA ALA A 245 11.22 -1.47 1.69
C ALA A 245 11.87 -0.87 2.97
N GLY A 246 11.98 -1.65 4.06
CA GLY A 246 12.54 -1.20 5.33
C GLY A 246 11.55 -0.46 6.25
N HIS A 247 10.29 -0.34 5.85
CA HIS A 247 9.24 0.28 6.65
C HIS A 247 8.26 -0.76 7.18
N LYS A 248 7.91 -0.66 8.47
CA LYS A 248 6.80 -1.42 9.05
C LYS A 248 5.48 -0.83 8.58
N LEU A 249 4.63 -1.68 8.01
CA LEU A 249 3.33 -1.33 7.48
C LEU A 249 2.31 -2.38 7.92
N ARG A 250 1.05 -2.13 7.62
CA ARG A 250 -0.05 -3.05 7.84
C ARG A 250 -1.02 -3.04 6.67
N VAL A 251 -1.85 -4.07 6.60
CA VAL A 251 -2.90 -4.15 5.58
C VAL A 251 -3.81 -2.92 5.66
N GLY A 252 -4.08 -2.33 4.50
CA GLY A 252 -4.78 -1.05 4.34
C GLY A 252 -3.86 0.17 4.25
N ASP A 253 -2.54 0.05 4.47
CA ASP A 253 -1.61 1.14 4.19
C ASP A 253 -1.63 1.50 2.69
N GLN A 254 -1.47 2.77 2.35
CA GLN A 254 -1.60 3.22 0.95
C GLN A 254 -0.32 2.96 0.14
N GLY A 255 -0.47 2.57 -1.12
CA GLY A 255 0.64 2.41 -2.08
C GLY A 255 1.13 3.72 -2.70
N THR A 256 0.72 4.90 -2.20
CA THR A 256 1.02 6.20 -2.80
C THR A 256 2.53 6.50 -2.92
N PHE A 257 3.35 5.90 -2.08
CA PHE A 257 4.81 6.04 -2.13
C PHE A 257 5.49 5.00 -3.02
N VAL A 258 4.73 4.08 -3.62
CA VAL A 258 5.20 3.06 -4.56
C VAL A 258 4.88 3.51 -5.99
N LEU A 259 5.81 3.32 -6.92
CA LEU A 259 5.65 3.69 -8.32
C LEU A 259 5.21 2.48 -9.15
N CYS A 260 4.27 2.66 -10.07
CA CYS A 260 3.80 1.60 -11.00
C CYS A 260 4.94 0.91 -11.77
N ASN A 261 5.97 1.65 -12.15
CA ASN A 261 7.13 1.17 -12.93
C ASN A 261 8.34 0.76 -12.08
N LEU A 262 8.25 0.85 -10.75
CA LEU A 262 9.27 0.41 -9.79
C LEU A 262 8.64 -0.38 -8.63
N ALA A 263 7.42 -0.86 -8.81
CA ALA A 263 6.72 -1.74 -7.89
C ALA A 263 7.31 -3.15 -8.01
N ASN A 264 8.51 -3.34 -7.44
CA ASN A 264 8.94 -4.51 -6.68
C ASN A 264 10.44 -4.84 -6.85
N LEU A 265 11.05 -5.15 -5.71
CA LEU A 265 12.44 -5.53 -5.52
C LEU A 265 12.70 -7.01 -5.92
N GLY A 266 12.33 -7.41 -7.14
CA GLY A 266 12.58 -8.74 -7.71
C GLY A 266 11.33 -9.51 -8.15
N ARG A 267 11.44 -10.86 -8.21
CA ARG A 267 10.33 -11.76 -8.58
C ARG A 267 9.15 -11.60 -7.62
N HIS A 268 7.94 -11.50 -8.17
CA HIS A 268 6.72 -11.22 -7.42
C HIS A 268 5.46 -11.66 -8.18
N ARG A 269 4.36 -11.74 -7.43
CA ARG A 269 2.99 -11.92 -7.93
C ARG A 269 2.10 -10.80 -7.41
N HIS A 270 0.97 -10.58 -8.06
CA HIS A 270 -0.01 -9.57 -7.65
C HIS A 270 -1.22 -10.24 -7.00
N ILE A 271 -1.98 -9.48 -6.22
CA ILE A 271 -3.29 -9.88 -5.72
C ILE A 271 -4.34 -9.02 -6.42
N ASP A 272 -5.38 -9.65 -6.97
CA ASP A 272 -6.51 -8.95 -7.58
C ASP A 272 -7.83 -9.66 -7.22
N TYR A 273 -8.95 -8.96 -7.38
CA TYR A 273 -10.26 -9.58 -7.21
C TYR A 273 -10.52 -10.64 -8.29
N CYS A 274 -11.25 -11.68 -7.91
CA CYS A 274 -11.73 -12.69 -8.82
C CYS A 274 -12.64 -12.06 -9.89
N LYS A 275 -12.39 -12.36 -11.17
CA LYS A 275 -13.24 -11.89 -12.28
C LYS A 275 -14.53 -12.70 -12.42
N ASN A 276 -14.51 -13.98 -12.05
CA ASN A 276 -15.67 -14.88 -12.08
C ASN A 276 -15.63 -15.80 -10.87
N GLU A 277 -16.56 -15.59 -9.93
CA GLU A 277 -16.65 -16.33 -8.67
C GLU A 277 -16.92 -17.83 -8.88
N GLU A 278 -17.62 -18.23 -9.94
CA GLU A 278 -17.92 -19.64 -10.23
C GLU A 278 -16.71 -20.40 -10.76
N ASN A 279 -15.91 -19.76 -11.63
CA ASN A 279 -14.65 -20.33 -12.13
C ASN A 279 -13.58 -20.46 -11.04
N CYS A 280 -13.62 -19.58 -10.02
CA CYS A 280 -12.69 -19.64 -8.89
C CYS A 280 -12.97 -20.83 -7.96
N LYS A 281 -14.25 -21.21 -7.79
CA LYS A 281 -14.67 -22.34 -6.94
C LYS A 281 -14.45 -23.72 -7.56
N SER A 282 -14.36 -23.80 -8.89
CA SER A 282 -14.33 -25.08 -9.63
C SER A 282 -12.92 -25.67 -9.84
N GLY A 283 -11.88 -25.07 -9.26
CA GLY A 283 -10.56 -25.71 -9.16
C GLY A 283 -9.83 -25.91 -10.49
N ASN A 284 -10.08 -25.08 -11.51
CA ASN A 284 -9.22 -24.96 -12.70
C ASN A 284 -7.87 -24.30 -12.32
N GLN A 285 -7.20 -24.84 -11.31
CA GLN A 285 -5.99 -24.33 -10.68
C GLN A 285 -4.95 -25.45 -10.72
N GLY A 286 -4.27 -25.57 -11.84
CA GLY A 286 -3.32 -26.65 -12.01
C GLY A 286 -2.50 -26.46 -13.26
N GLN A 287 -1.30 -25.90 -13.05
CA GLN A 287 -0.16 -25.88 -13.97
C GLN A 287 -0.27 -24.91 -15.15
N GLY A 288 0.56 -23.86 -15.11
CA GLY A 288 0.82 -22.98 -16.26
C GLY A 288 -0.23 -21.89 -16.53
N GLN A 289 -1.12 -21.62 -15.58
CA GLN A 289 -2.13 -20.56 -15.72
C GLN A 289 -1.72 -19.35 -14.86
N ASP A 290 -1.91 -18.14 -15.39
CA ASP A 290 -1.54 -16.86 -14.79
C ASP A 290 -2.31 -16.50 -13.49
N ILE A 291 -2.98 -17.46 -12.84
CA ILE A 291 -3.92 -17.29 -11.72
C ILE A 291 -3.80 -18.44 -10.71
N GLN A 292 -3.81 -18.12 -9.41
CA GLN A 292 -3.95 -19.06 -8.29
C GLN A 292 -4.91 -18.46 -7.25
N HIS A 293 -5.95 -19.19 -6.85
CA HIS A 293 -6.96 -18.63 -5.93
C HIS A 293 -6.47 -18.55 -4.48
N ILE A 294 -6.93 -17.54 -3.75
CA ILE A 294 -6.66 -17.37 -2.34
C ILE A 294 -7.87 -17.87 -1.54
N ASN A 295 -7.70 -19.01 -0.86
CA ASN A 295 -8.77 -19.59 -0.04
C ASN A 295 -8.97 -18.86 1.30
N GLU A 296 -7.98 -18.09 1.74
CA GLU A 296 -7.97 -17.30 2.97
C GLU A 296 -8.81 -16.00 2.82
N LYS A 297 -9.38 -15.53 3.93
CA LYS A 297 -10.14 -14.25 3.97
C LYS A 297 -9.19 -13.06 4.06
N VAL A 298 -8.60 -12.68 2.92
CA VAL A 298 -7.61 -11.61 2.84
C VAL A 298 -8.28 -10.22 2.79
N GLN A 299 -7.79 -9.30 3.62
CA GLN A 299 -8.18 -7.88 3.63
C GLN A 299 -7.51 -7.12 2.48
N PRO A 300 -8.10 -6.05 1.91
CA PRO A 300 -9.37 -5.41 2.24
C PRO A 300 -10.57 -6.18 1.67
N ASN A 301 -11.76 -6.03 2.27
CA ASN A 301 -13.00 -6.71 1.84
C ASN A 301 -12.86 -8.25 1.88
N PRO A 302 -12.81 -8.87 3.07
CA PRO A 302 -12.51 -10.30 3.23
C PRO A 302 -13.57 -11.22 2.62
N GLU A 303 -14.80 -10.72 2.45
CA GLU A 303 -15.89 -11.47 1.81
C GLU A 303 -15.81 -11.46 0.28
N LYS A 304 -15.00 -10.57 -0.31
CA LYS A 304 -14.82 -10.52 -1.76
C LYS A 304 -13.63 -11.38 -2.15
N PRO A 305 -13.84 -12.45 -2.95
CA PRO A 305 -12.81 -13.43 -3.26
C PRO A 305 -11.67 -12.81 -4.09
N LYS A 306 -10.44 -13.30 -3.87
CA LYS A 306 -9.22 -12.78 -4.49
C LYS A 306 -8.36 -13.91 -5.04
N ASP A 307 -7.58 -13.57 -6.06
CA ASP A 307 -6.60 -14.46 -6.67
C ASP A 307 -5.20 -13.83 -6.59
N PHE A 308 -4.20 -14.67 -6.43
CA PHE A 308 -2.88 -14.35 -6.93
C PHE A 308 -2.90 -14.38 -8.46
N ILE A 309 -2.33 -13.36 -9.09
CA ILE A 309 -2.18 -13.29 -10.54
C ILE A 309 -0.75 -13.02 -10.93
N SER A 310 -0.34 -13.50 -12.11
CA SER A 310 0.99 -13.23 -12.65
C SER A 310 1.14 -11.74 -13.01
N HIS A 311 2.39 -11.29 -13.09
CA HIS A 311 2.71 -9.93 -13.55
C HIS A 311 2.16 -9.62 -14.95
N LYS A 312 2.24 -10.60 -15.85
CA LYS A 312 1.72 -10.49 -17.21
C LYS A 312 0.20 -10.26 -17.19
N LEU A 313 -0.54 -11.12 -16.50
CA LEU A 313 -1.99 -10.99 -16.42
C LEU A 313 -2.42 -9.71 -15.70
N PHE A 314 -1.66 -9.27 -14.69
CA PHE A 314 -1.88 -7.97 -14.06
C PHE A 314 -1.89 -6.85 -15.11
N TRP A 315 -0.84 -6.74 -15.95
CA TRP A 315 -0.79 -5.73 -17.00
C TRP A 315 -1.86 -5.89 -18.08
N GLU A 316 -2.14 -7.11 -18.52
CA GLU A 316 -3.25 -7.39 -19.44
C GLU A 316 -4.60 -6.89 -18.90
N ARG A 317 -4.86 -7.07 -17.60
CA ARG A 317 -6.10 -6.58 -16.94
C ARG A 317 -6.15 -5.05 -16.85
N THR A 318 -5.01 -4.38 -16.82
CA THR A 318 -4.95 -2.92 -16.81
C THR A 318 -5.34 -2.31 -18.16
N GLY A 319 -5.03 -3.01 -19.27
CA GLY A 319 -5.11 -2.48 -20.63
C GLY A 319 -3.95 -1.54 -20.99
N PHE A 320 -2.95 -1.40 -20.11
CA PHE A 320 -1.73 -0.63 -20.35
C PHE A 320 -0.56 -1.54 -20.68
N LYS A 321 0.36 -1.02 -21.50
CA LYS A 321 1.62 -1.64 -21.84
C LYS A 321 2.48 -1.78 -20.58
N ASP A 322 3.03 -2.96 -20.39
CA ASP A 322 3.96 -3.27 -19.31
C ASP A 322 5.22 -2.36 -19.42
N PRO A 323 5.54 -1.55 -18.39
CA PRO A 323 6.67 -0.63 -18.41
C PRO A 323 8.01 -1.31 -18.15
N TYR A 324 8.04 -2.57 -17.71
CA TYR A 324 9.26 -3.30 -17.40
C TYR A 324 9.93 -3.83 -18.67
N THR A 325 11.24 -4.06 -18.60
CA THR A 325 12.00 -4.62 -19.73
C THR A 325 11.62 -6.08 -19.97
N VAL A 326 11.83 -6.58 -21.20
CA VAL A 326 11.58 -7.98 -21.55
C VAL A 326 12.35 -8.95 -20.64
N GLN A 327 13.55 -8.57 -20.18
CA GLN A 327 14.36 -9.37 -19.27
C GLN A 327 13.71 -9.48 -17.88
N GLU A 328 13.23 -8.36 -17.33
CA GLU A 328 12.52 -8.36 -16.04
C GLU A 328 11.20 -9.13 -16.13
N GLN A 329 10.45 -8.94 -17.21
CA GLN A 329 9.20 -9.68 -17.45
C GLN A 329 9.44 -11.19 -17.50
N GLN A 330 10.52 -11.67 -18.12
CA GLN A 330 10.91 -13.07 -18.11
C GLN A 330 11.20 -13.58 -16.68
N GLU A 331 11.88 -12.79 -15.86
CA GLU A 331 12.11 -13.15 -14.46
C GLU A 331 10.82 -13.19 -13.64
N PHE A 332 9.83 -12.33 -13.93
CA PHE A 332 8.52 -12.35 -13.27
C PHE A 332 7.66 -13.56 -13.65
N THR A 333 7.99 -14.28 -14.72
CA THR A 333 7.33 -15.56 -15.06
C THR A 333 7.75 -16.71 -14.16
N LYS A 334 8.88 -16.56 -13.43
CA LYS A 334 9.41 -17.56 -12.52
C LYS A 334 8.85 -17.38 -11.11
N CYS A 335 8.90 -18.46 -10.35
CA CYS A 335 8.43 -18.51 -8.98
C CYS A 335 9.15 -17.47 -8.10
N ASP A 336 8.36 -16.78 -7.28
CA ASP A 336 8.80 -15.72 -6.36
C ASP A 336 9.35 -16.26 -5.03
N HIS A 337 9.39 -17.58 -4.87
CA HIS A 337 9.89 -18.24 -3.67
C HIS A 337 11.42 -18.10 -3.57
N GLU A 338 11.89 -17.50 -2.47
CA GLU A 338 13.31 -17.25 -2.20
C GLU A 338 13.94 -18.50 -1.54
N CYS A 339 15.26 -18.66 -1.67
CA CYS A 339 16.00 -19.73 -1.03
C CYS A 339 16.25 -19.39 0.44
N PRO A 340 16.08 -20.33 1.40
CA PRO A 340 16.22 -20.04 2.84
C PRO A 340 17.66 -19.81 3.30
N ASP A 341 18.65 -20.07 2.45
CA ASP A 341 20.05 -19.93 2.83
C ASP A 341 20.41 -18.48 3.16
N GLU A 342 20.86 -18.23 4.39
CA GLU A 342 21.28 -16.90 4.86
C GLU A 342 22.40 -16.27 4.02
N LYS A 343 23.18 -17.07 3.27
CA LYS A 343 24.16 -16.56 2.29
C LYS A 343 23.52 -15.68 1.21
N HIS A 344 22.22 -15.83 0.97
CA HIS A 344 21.44 -15.08 0.00
C HIS A 344 20.77 -13.83 0.58
N HIS A 345 20.86 -13.60 1.89
CA HIS A 345 20.12 -12.54 2.59
C HIS A 345 21.01 -11.52 3.32
N LYS A 346 22.31 -11.78 3.51
CA LYS A 346 23.23 -10.88 4.24
C LYS A 346 24.38 -10.35 3.38
N SER A 347 24.58 -9.03 3.42
CA SER A 347 25.76 -8.39 2.83
C SER A 347 27.01 -8.74 3.63
N GLN A 348 28.12 -9.10 2.96
CA GLN A 348 29.39 -9.47 3.60
C GLN A 348 30.18 -8.23 4.10
N GLY A 349 29.53 -7.36 4.88
CA GLY A 349 30.10 -6.13 5.43
C GLY A 349 29.72 -4.86 4.66
N SER A 350 30.10 -3.70 5.21
CA SER A 350 29.71 -2.36 4.73
C SER A 350 30.26 -1.97 3.35
N SER A 351 31.20 -2.76 2.82
CA SER A 351 31.89 -2.54 1.54
C SER A 351 31.72 -3.69 0.54
N ALA A 352 30.94 -4.73 0.88
CA ALA A 352 30.64 -5.83 -0.03
C ALA A 352 29.40 -5.52 -0.90
N PRO A 353 29.32 -6.06 -2.14
CA PRO A 353 28.12 -5.97 -2.95
C PRO A 353 26.92 -6.59 -2.21
N PRO A 354 25.69 -6.07 -2.46
CA PRO A 354 24.48 -6.56 -1.81
C PRO A 354 24.31 -8.08 -2.03
N PRO A 355 23.73 -8.80 -1.06
CA PRO A 355 23.58 -10.25 -1.14
C PRO A 355 22.79 -10.64 -2.38
N THR A 356 23.35 -11.54 -3.18
CA THR A 356 22.64 -12.16 -4.30
C THR A 356 21.59 -13.12 -3.77
N LYS A 357 20.32 -12.68 -3.81
CA LYS A 357 19.15 -13.53 -3.57
C LYS A 357 19.15 -14.71 -4.53
N SER A 358 18.72 -15.88 -4.05
CA SER A 358 18.46 -17.06 -4.87
C SER A 358 16.96 -17.35 -4.83
N PHE A 359 16.37 -17.69 -5.97
CA PHE A 359 14.94 -17.91 -6.14
C PHE A 359 14.66 -19.27 -6.77
N CYS A 360 13.43 -19.75 -6.66
CA CYS A 360 12.97 -20.96 -7.32
C CYS A 360 12.98 -20.78 -8.85
N GLU A 361 13.62 -21.69 -9.57
CA GLU A 361 13.79 -21.63 -11.03
C GLU A 361 12.62 -22.19 -11.84
N LEU A 362 11.57 -22.67 -11.15
CA LEU A 362 10.35 -23.12 -11.79
C LEU A 362 9.44 -21.95 -12.16
N GLN A 363 8.48 -22.21 -13.04
CA GLN A 363 7.46 -21.22 -13.42
C GLN A 363 6.61 -20.80 -12.22
N LEU A 364 6.11 -19.57 -12.23
CA LEU A 364 5.18 -19.06 -11.23
C LEU A 364 3.93 -19.98 -11.17
N PHE A 365 3.46 -20.25 -9.95
CA PHE A 365 2.35 -21.17 -9.67
C PHE A 365 2.58 -22.62 -10.14
N HIS A 366 3.84 -23.05 -10.24
CA HIS A 366 4.14 -24.46 -10.49
C HIS A 366 3.55 -25.37 -9.40
N ALA A 367 3.17 -26.58 -9.78
CA ALA A 367 2.89 -27.62 -8.79
C ALA A 367 4.19 -27.96 -8.04
N PRO A 368 4.14 -28.21 -6.73
CA PRO A 368 5.28 -28.68 -5.97
C PRO A 368 5.94 -29.88 -6.66
N LEU A 369 7.23 -29.80 -6.95
CA LEU A 369 7.98 -30.98 -7.38
C LEU A 369 8.12 -31.94 -6.21
N SER A 370 8.15 -33.24 -6.50
CA SER A 370 8.48 -34.22 -5.47
C SER A 370 9.93 -33.97 -5.02
N PRO A 371 10.19 -33.78 -3.71
CA PRO A 371 11.56 -33.59 -3.22
C PRO A 371 12.49 -34.75 -3.58
N SER A 372 11.94 -35.96 -3.78
CA SER A 372 12.65 -37.17 -4.23
C SER A 372 12.98 -37.23 -5.73
N SER A 373 12.52 -36.27 -6.53
CA SER A 373 12.84 -36.20 -7.96
C SER A 373 14.20 -35.54 -8.19
N ASN A 374 14.87 -35.87 -9.29
CA ASN A 374 16.10 -35.18 -9.65
C ASN A 374 15.81 -33.69 -9.94
N PRO A 375 16.67 -32.76 -9.50
CA PRO A 375 16.53 -31.35 -9.83
C PRO A 375 16.39 -31.16 -11.35
N PRO A 376 15.48 -30.29 -11.81
CA PRO A 376 15.45 -29.85 -13.19
C PRO A 376 16.87 -29.46 -13.67
N ASN A 377 17.26 -29.94 -14.84
CA ASN A 377 18.60 -29.75 -15.42
C ASN A 377 19.78 -30.39 -14.65
N GLY A 378 19.50 -31.25 -13.65
CA GLY A 378 20.53 -32.03 -12.95
C GLY A 378 21.44 -31.21 -12.02
N TYR A 379 21.07 -29.98 -11.71
CA TYR A 379 21.86 -29.05 -10.89
C TYR A 379 20.98 -28.38 -9.82
N GLY A 380 21.54 -28.15 -8.63
CA GLY A 380 20.82 -27.54 -7.51
C GLY A 380 20.09 -28.54 -6.61
N TYR A 381 19.00 -28.12 -5.95
CA TYR A 381 18.17 -28.97 -5.10
C TYR A 381 16.68 -28.61 -5.18
N ILE A 382 15.82 -29.56 -4.81
CA ILE A 382 14.38 -29.34 -4.63
C ILE A 382 14.10 -29.27 -3.13
N SER A 383 13.46 -28.20 -2.65
CA SER A 383 13.04 -28.02 -1.27
C SER A 383 11.90 -28.96 -0.89
N LEU A 384 11.62 -29.08 0.40
CA LEU A 384 10.58 -29.97 0.93
C LEU A 384 9.18 -29.64 0.43
N ASP A 385 8.90 -28.36 0.22
CA ASP A 385 7.67 -27.82 -0.36
C ASP A 385 7.68 -27.77 -1.90
N GLY A 386 8.71 -28.35 -2.53
CA GLY A 386 8.75 -28.65 -3.95
C GLY A 386 9.26 -27.54 -4.87
N HIS A 387 9.99 -26.56 -4.33
CA HIS A 387 10.65 -25.48 -5.10
C HIS A 387 12.09 -25.87 -5.50
N HIS A 388 12.51 -25.57 -6.73
CA HIS A 388 13.85 -25.91 -7.23
C HIS A 388 14.80 -24.71 -7.20
N PHE A 389 15.96 -24.85 -6.56
CA PHE A 389 16.97 -23.80 -6.47
C PHE A 389 18.30 -24.22 -7.10
N ASN A 390 18.95 -23.30 -7.82
CA ASN A 390 20.28 -23.48 -8.44
C ASN A 390 21.47 -23.25 -7.49
N CYS A 391 21.29 -23.44 -6.19
CA CYS A 391 22.35 -23.36 -5.20
C CYS A 391 22.48 -24.68 -4.43
N GLU A 392 23.56 -24.85 -3.67
CA GLU A 392 23.67 -25.99 -2.75
C GLU A 392 22.55 -25.98 -1.72
N ASN A 393 21.99 -27.16 -1.42
CA ASN A 393 20.98 -27.33 -0.40
C ASN A 393 21.52 -26.89 0.98
N PRO A 394 20.93 -25.90 1.66
CA PRO A 394 21.37 -25.45 2.98
C PRO A 394 21.43 -26.59 4.01
N SER A 395 20.50 -27.54 3.92
CA SER A 395 20.42 -28.73 4.79
C SER A 395 21.55 -29.74 4.54
N THR A 396 22.35 -29.59 3.48
CA THR A 396 23.55 -30.42 3.24
C THR A 396 24.82 -29.83 3.86
N ARG A 397 24.83 -28.53 4.21
CA ARG A 397 25.90 -27.89 4.99
C ARG A 397 25.75 -28.09 6.50
N GLU A 398 24.57 -28.50 6.94
CA GLU A 398 24.27 -28.84 8.34
C GLU A 398 24.73 -30.27 8.66
N ALA A 399 25.36 -30.44 9.82
CA ALA A 399 25.94 -31.70 10.29
C ALA A 399 24.91 -32.84 10.33
N ALA A 400 25.37 -34.08 10.19
CA ALA A 400 24.56 -35.23 10.63
C ALA A 400 24.35 -35.13 12.15
N PHE A 401 23.21 -35.59 12.66
CA PHE A 401 22.87 -35.45 14.07
C PHE A 401 22.75 -36.80 14.78
N HIS A 402 23.20 -36.83 16.02
CA HIS A 402 22.71 -37.81 16.97
C HIS A 402 21.57 -37.15 17.78
N ILE A 403 20.34 -37.49 17.39
CA ILE A 403 19.10 -36.92 17.94
C ILE A 403 18.64 -37.76 19.12
N ILE A 404 18.50 -37.14 20.28
CA ILE A 404 17.98 -37.80 21.48
C ILE A 404 16.68 -37.12 21.88
N PHE A 405 15.56 -37.83 21.73
CA PHE A 405 14.29 -37.42 22.31
C PHE A 405 14.26 -37.81 23.79
N ALA A 406 14.08 -36.84 24.68
CA ALA A 406 13.82 -37.06 26.09
C ALA A 406 12.40 -36.61 26.40
N LEU A 407 11.48 -37.56 26.51
CA LEU A 407 10.05 -37.30 26.66
C LEU A 407 9.60 -37.61 28.09
N ASP A 408 9.04 -36.60 28.74
CA ASP A 408 8.39 -36.74 30.04
C ASP A 408 7.11 -37.57 29.89
N ARG A 409 6.99 -38.61 30.71
CA ARG A 409 5.80 -39.45 30.86
C ARG A 409 5.40 -39.58 32.33
N SER A 410 5.70 -38.57 33.13
CA SER A 410 5.24 -38.46 34.52
C SER A 410 3.72 -38.44 34.61
N GLY A 411 3.17 -38.67 35.81
CA GLY A 411 1.72 -38.71 36.03
C GLY A 411 1.00 -37.44 35.57
N SER A 412 1.61 -36.27 35.69
CA SER A 412 1.04 -34.99 35.24
C SER A 412 0.91 -34.88 33.71
N MET A 413 1.68 -35.67 32.95
CA MET A 413 1.54 -35.82 31.50
C MET A 413 0.31 -36.67 31.10
N SER A 414 -0.46 -37.19 32.07
CA SER A 414 -1.76 -37.85 31.82
C SER A 414 -2.92 -36.86 31.73
N TYR A 415 -2.70 -35.57 31.96
CA TYR A 415 -3.77 -34.56 31.91
C TYR A 415 -4.30 -34.37 30.48
N ASN A 416 -5.59 -34.06 30.40
CA ASN A 416 -6.36 -34.00 29.15
C ASN A 416 -6.61 -32.57 28.66
N ASP A 417 -5.92 -31.59 29.26
CA ASP A 417 -5.92 -30.18 28.87
C ASP A 417 -5.18 -29.95 27.54
N LYS A 418 -4.31 -30.89 27.16
CA LYS A 418 -3.76 -31.03 25.82
C LYS A 418 -3.98 -32.44 25.28
N ARG A 419 -4.26 -32.59 23.99
CA ARG A 419 -4.61 -33.86 23.31
C ARG A 419 -4.08 -33.89 21.88
N PRO A 420 -3.89 -35.09 21.31
CA PRO A 420 -3.58 -35.22 19.89
C PRO A 420 -4.55 -34.40 19.02
N ILE A 421 -4.03 -33.78 17.96
CA ILE A 421 -4.80 -33.01 16.99
C ILE A 421 -5.61 -33.99 16.10
N PRO A 422 -6.93 -33.80 15.94
CA PRO A 422 -7.77 -34.60 15.05
C PRO A 422 -7.28 -34.58 13.59
N ASN A 423 -7.71 -35.58 12.81
CA ASN A 423 -7.47 -35.69 11.36
C ASN A 423 -6.02 -35.96 10.91
N PHE A 424 -5.08 -36.19 11.83
CA PHE A 424 -3.76 -36.70 11.48
C PHE A 424 -3.77 -38.22 11.23
N PRO A 425 -2.89 -38.76 10.36
CA PRO A 425 -2.87 -40.18 10.01
C PRO A 425 -2.80 -41.14 11.21
N ILE A 426 -2.13 -40.71 12.27
CA ILE A 426 -1.90 -41.52 13.49
C ILE A 426 -2.88 -41.21 14.63
N TYR A 427 -3.81 -40.27 14.42
CA TYR A 427 -4.74 -39.80 15.45
C TYR A 427 -5.55 -40.93 16.08
N ASN A 428 -6.16 -41.78 15.25
CA ASN A 428 -6.97 -42.92 15.70
C ASN A 428 -6.18 -43.97 16.50
N ASN A 429 -4.87 -44.04 16.31
CA ASN A 429 -4.01 -44.93 17.08
C ASN A 429 -3.68 -44.33 18.45
N LEU A 430 -3.43 -43.02 18.49
CA LEU A 430 -3.11 -42.29 19.72
C LEU A 430 -4.30 -42.28 20.69
N ILE A 431 -5.49 -41.89 20.24
CA ILE A 431 -6.64 -41.67 21.13
C ILE A 431 -7.16 -42.93 21.85
N ARG A 432 -6.75 -44.13 21.42
CA ARG A 432 -7.15 -45.39 22.07
C ARG A 432 -6.72 -45.44 23.52
N ASN A 433 -5.48 -45.02 23.80
CA ASN A 433 -4.87 -45.10 25.13
C ASN A 433 -4.14 -43.80 25.54
N HIS A 434 -3.99 -42.83 24.64
CA HIS A 434 -3.18 -41.61 24.81
C HIS A 434 -3.94 -40.36 24.37
N ASN A 435 -5.21 -40.22 24.78
CA ASN A 435 -5.98 -39.00 24.51
C ASN A 435 -5.69 -37.88 25.52
N ASN A 436 -4.41 -37.57 25.73
CA ASN A 436 -3.87 -36.71 26.78
C ASN A 436 -2.57 -36.02 26.32
N ARG A 437 -1.90 -35.28 27.22
CA ARG A 437 -0.65 -34.57 26.93
C ARG A 437 0.42 -35.48 26.32
N THR A 438 0.57 -36.70 26.84
CA THR A 438 1.53 -37.70 26.33
C THR A 438 1.26 -38.05 24.87
N GLY A 439 -0.01 -38.25 24.48
CA GLY A 439 -0.34 -38.52 23.09
C GLY A 439 -0.08 -37.35 22.14
N ALA A 440 -0.25 -36.11 22.60
CA ALA A 440 0.10 -34.92 21.82
C ALA A 440 1.62 -34.83 21.57
N VAL A 441 2.42 -35.15 22.59
CA VAL A 441 3.89 -35.23 22.46
C VAL A 441 4.28 -36.32 21.46
N TYR A 442 3.67 -37.52 21.54
CA TYR A 442 3.93 -38.59 20.58
C TYR A 442 3.55 -38.22 19.16
N GLN A 443 2.46 -37.47 18.98
CA GLN A 443 2.07 -36.94 17.68
C GLN A 443 3.12 -35.99 17.10
N ALA A 444 3.65 -35.06 17.90
CA ALA A 444 4.65 -34.10 17.47
C ALA A 444 5.99 -34.77 17.11
N VAL A 445 6.44 -35.73 17.91
CA VAL A 445 7.67 -36.50 17.65
C VAL A 445 7.54 -37.32 16.36
N TYR A 446 6.38 -37.94 16.13
CA TYR A 446 6.11 -38.65 14.88
C TYR A 446 6.19 -37.72 13.66
N GLN A 447 5.59 -36.53 13.74
CA GLN A 447 5.60 -35.57 12.64
C GLN A 447 6.98 -35.00 12.36
N PHE A 448 7.77 -34.69 13.39
CA PHE A 448 9.16 -34.30 13.22
C PHE A 448 9.95 -35.38 12.49
N MET A 449 9.74 -36.64 12.87
CA MET A 449 10.44 -37.78 12.28
C MET A 449 10.01 -38.02 10.84
N GLU A 450 8.73 -37.89 10.50
CA GLU A 450 8.27 -37.90 9.10
C GLU A 450 8.92 -36.77 8.30
N ALA A 451 8.91 -35.53 8.82
CA ALA A 451 9.53 -34.39 8.15
C ALA A 451 11.03 -34.60 7.91
N ARG A 452 11.75 -35.14 8.91
CA ARG A 452 13.19 -35.41 8.84
C ARG A 452 13.54 -36.60 7.94
N ILE A 453 12.73 -37.65 7.92
CA ILE A 453 12.91 -38.79 7.01
C ILE A 453 12.61 -38.39 5.57
N ASN A 454 11.58 -37.58 5.35
CA ASN A 454 11.23 -37.08 4.03
C ASN A 454 12.31 -36.14 3.49
N SER A 455 12.95 -35.34 4.35
CA SER A 455 14.13 -34.53 3.95
C SER A 455 15.37 -35.37 3.66
N ALA A 456 15.56 -36.49 4.39
CA ALA A 456 16.67 -37.41 4.17
C ALA A 456 16.57 -38.19 2.85
N ARG A 457 15.36 -38.59 2.43
CA ARG A 457 15.08 -39.43 1.24
C ARG A 457 15.02 -38.64 -0.08
N ALA A 458 15.03 -37.33 -0.02
CA ALA A 458 14.93 -36.43 -1.19
C ALA A 458 16.18 -36.44 -2.11
N ASN A 459 17.36 -36.86 -1.63
CA ASN A 459 18.62 -36.82 -2.39
C ASN A 459 19.13 -38.22 -2.75
N GLN A 460 18.87 -38.71 -3.98
CA GLN A 460 19.32 -40.05 -4.40
C GLN A 460 20.74 -40.10 -5.01
N ASN A 461 21.35 -38.95 -5.34
CA ASN A 461 22.68 -38.90 -5.97
C ASN A 461 23.82 -38.45 -5.03
N GLN A 462 23.53 -38.14 -3.77
CA GLN A 462 24.52 -37.98 -2.68
C GLN A 462 23.88 -38.39 -1.35
N LEU A 463 24.62 -39.12 -0.50
CA LEU A 463 24.21 -39.47 0.87
C LEU A 463 23.85 -38.19 1.64
N SER A 464 22.55 -37.96 1.90
CA SER A 464 22.12 -36.82 2.70
C SER A 464 22.67 -36.96 4.14
N SER A 465 23.10 -35.84 4.75
CA SER A 465 23.54 -35.86 6.16
C SER A 465 22.44 -36.35 7.10
N ALA A 466 21.17 -36.10 6.76
CA ALA A 466 20.02 -36.62 7.50
C ALA A 466 19.90 -38.16 7.41
N MET A 467 20.32 -38.81 6.32
CA MET A 467 20.42 -40.29 6.28
C MET A 467 21.53 -40.85 7.17
N ARG A 468 22.44 -39.99 7.65
CA ARG A 468 23.42 -40.33 8.68
C ARG A 468 22.93 -39.95 10.08
N ASP A 469 21.73 -39.39 10.24
CA ASP A 469 21.19 -39.10 11.56
C ASP A 469 20.93 -40.42 12.29
N SER A 470 21.29 -40.46 13.58
CA SER A 470 20.86 -41.54 14.46
C SER A 470 19.95 -41.00 15.54
N VAL A 471 18.93 -41.78 15.90
CA VAL A 471 17.90 -41.38 16.85
C VAL A 471 17.89 -42.31 18.04
N SER A 472 17.83 -41.74 19.24
CA SER A 472 17.56 -42.44 20.48
C SER A 472 16.31 -41.86 21.14
N LEU A 473 15.52 -42.72 21.79
CA LEU A 473 14.34 -42.31 22.52
C LEU A 473 14.50 -42.65 24.01
N ILE A 474 14.40 -41.62 24.84
CA ILE A 474 14.33 -41.70 26.30
C ILE A 474 12.91 -41.31 26.70
N LEU A 475 12.25 -42.21 27.43
CA LEU A 475 11.01 -41.92 28.13
C LEU A 475 11.33 -41.88 29.63
N PHE A 476 11.01 -40.77 30.30
CA PHE A 476 11.36 -40.59 31.71
C PHE A 476 10.16 -40.22 32.56
N ASP A 477 10.17 -40.74 33.78
CA ASP A 477 9.30 -40.35 34.89
C ASP A 477 10.21 -40.15 36.13
N HIS A 478 10.00 -40.88 37.22
CA HIS A 478 10.97 -41.03 38.32
C HIS A 478 11.99 -42.15 38.03
N GLU A 479 11.78 -42.89 36.94
CA GLU A 479 12.67 -43.87 36.33
C GLU A 479 12.92 -43.51 34.86
N VAL A 480 13.89 -44.18 34.22
CA VAL A 480 14.19 -43.98 32.80
C VAL A 480 14.03 -45.29 32.03
N THR A 481 13.25 -45.23 30.95
CA THR A 481 13.12 -46.29 29.95
C THR A 481 13.69 -45.79 28.63
N VAL A 482 14.42 -46.66 27.92
CA VAL A 482 14.98 -46.33 26.61
C VAL A 482 14.44 -47.35 25.60
N PRO A 483 13.29 -47.07 24.95
CA PRO A 483 12.67 -48.00 24.01
C PRO A 483 13.59 -48.39 22.86
N PHE A 484 14.48 -47.47 22.43
CA PHE A 484 15.55 -47.77 21.50
C PHE A 484 16.72 -46.78 21.60
N GLU A 485 17.90 -47.27 21.22
CA GLU A 485 19.16 -46.52 21.22
C GLU A 485 19.73 -46.48 19.80
N ASN A 486 20.21 -45.31 19.36
CA ASN A 486 21.03 -45.08 18.17
C ASN A 486 20.54 -45.83 16.90
N ARG A 487 19.26 -45.65 16.55
CA ARG A 487 18.65 -46.24 15.35
C ARG A 487 18.69 -45.27 14.17
N ASP A 488 18.84 -45.81 12.97
CA ASP A 488 18.75 -45.03 11.72
C ASP A 488 17.30 -44.62 11.41
N LEU A 489 17.16 -43.54 10.66
CA LEU A 489 15.90 -42.95 10.21
C LEU A 489 15.18 -43.80 9.14
N THR A 490 14.61 -44.96 9.51
CA THR A 490 14.07 -45.92 8.52
C THR A 490 12.56 -46.17 8.60
N ASP A 491 11.90 -46.04 9.76
CA ASP A 491 10.42 -46.12 9.84
C ASP A 491 9.82 -45.31 11.02
N PRO A 492 9.06 -44.21 10.75
CA PRO A 492 8.31 -43.48 11.78
C PRO A 492 7.26 -44.34 12.51
N LYS A 493 6.74 -45.39 11.88
CA LYS A 493 5.73 -46.28 12.47
C LYS A 493 6.30 -47.14 13.58
N ASP A 494 7.54 -47.61 13.44
CA ASP A 494 8.22 -48.38 14.49
C ASP A 494 8.49 -47.53 15.73
N LEU A 495 8.87 -46.26 15.51
CA LEU A 495 8.96 -45.26 16.56
C LEU A 495 7.61 -45.07 17.26
N LEU A 496 6.53 -44.86 16.49
CA LEU A 496 5.19 -44.70 17.06
C LEU A 496 4.77 -45.93 17.87
N ASN A 497 4.95 -47.13 17.33
CA ASN A 497 4.60 -48.38 18.00
C ASN A 497 5.35 -48.56 19.32
N SER A 498 6.62 -48.14 19.36
CA SER A 498 7.44 -48.14 20.58
C SER A 498 6.91 -47.16 21.62
N MET A 499 6.56 -45.93 21.21
CA MET A 499 5.97 -44.92 22.11
C MET A 499 4.61 -45.37 22.67
N LEU A 500 3.75 -45.95 21.83
CA LEU A 500 2.38 -46.34 22.21
C LEU A 500 2.31 -47.38 23.35
N GLN A 501 3.38 -48.11 23.64
CA GLN A 501 3.46 -49.07 24.76
C GLN A 501 3.55 -48.41 26.15
N HIS A 502 3.76 -47.08 26.20
CA HIS A 502 4.15 -46.40 27.43
C HIS A 502 3.17 -45.29 27.79
N GLN A 503 2.47 -45.45 28.91
CA GLN A 503 1.52 -44.44 29.43
C GLN A 503 2.17 -43.51 30.46
N ALA A 504 1.56 -42.36 30.67
CA ALA A 504 1.92 -41.45 31.75
C ALA A 504 1.80 -42.13 33.14
N ARG A 505 2.81 -42.01 34.00
CA ARG A 505 2.83 -42.56 35.36
C ARG A 505 3.88 -41.89 36.25
N GLY A 506 3.74 -42.01 37.57
CA GLY A 506 4.82 -41.74 38.53
C GLY A 506 5.26 -40.27 38.65
N GLY A 507 6.42 -40.05 39.26
CA GLY A 507 7.04 -38.72 39.42
C GLY A 507 7.81 -38.27 38.17
N THR A 508 8.62 -37.21 38.27
CA THR A 508 9.46 -36.68 37.18
C THR A 508 10.87 -36.40 37.69
N SER A 509 11.89 -36.80 36.93
CA SER A 509 13.31 -36.62 37.26
C SER A 509 14.11 -36.19 36.03
N PHE A 510 14.40 -34.88 35.94
CA PHE A 510 15.23 -34.33 34.86
C PHE A 510 16.69 -34.79 34.98
N ASP A 511 17.19 -35.01 36.21
CA ASP A 511 18.53 -35.55 36.48
C ASP A 511 18.77 -36.87 35.77
N LEU A 512 17.86 -37.84 35.97
CA LEU A 512 17.98 -39.17 35.38
C LEU A 512 17.90 -39.11 33.84
N ALA A 513 17.02 -38.27 33.31
CA ALA A 513 16.85 -38.10 31.86
C ALA A 513 18.12 -37.52 31.20
N ILE A 514 18.68 -36.43 31.74
CA ILE A 514 19.90 -35.81 31.21
C ILE A 514 21.12 -36.71 31.44
N GLN A 515 21.21 -37.39 32.58
CA GLN A 515 22.28 -38.36 32.83
C GLN A 515 22.24 -39.49 31.80
N LYS A 516 21.05 -40.04 31.49
CA LYS A 516 20.93 -41.08 30.48
C LYS A 516 21.23 -40.56 29.08
N ALA A 517 20.81 -39.34 28.73
CA ALA A 517 21.21 -38.70 27.47
C ALA A 517 22.74 -38.59 27.35
N GLY A 518 23.43 -38.17 28.41
CA GLY A 518 24.89 -38.10 28.44
C GLY A 518 25.56 -39.47 28.28
N PHE A 519 24.99 -40.51 28.88
CA PHE A 519 25.43 -41.89 28.67
C PHE A 519 25.27 -42.32 27.20
N LEU A 520 24.12 -42.05 26.57
CA LEU A 520 23.88 -42.40 25.17
C LEU A 520 24.82 -41.66 24.22
N ILE A 521 25.03 -40.36 24.43
CA ILE A 521 26.02 -39.57 23.67
C ILE A 521 27.41 -40.18 23.83
N THR A 522 27.79 -40.58 25.04
CA THR A 522 29.10 -41.17 25.28
C THR A 522 29.25 -42.52 24.60
N LYS A 523 28.24 -43.38 24.71
CA LYS A 523 28.23 -44.75 24.18
C LYS A 523 28.24 -44.78 22.65
N TYR A 524 27.52 -43.86 22.01
CA TYR A 524 27.39 -43.78 20.54
C TYR A 524 28.03 -42.52 19.98
N PHE A 525 29.13 -42.08 20.59
CA PHE A 525 29.80 -40.87 20.15
C PHE A 525 30.35 -41.03 18.73
N ASP A 526 30.00 -40.08 17.88
CA ASP A 526 30.45 -40.00 16.49
C ASP A 526 30.92 -38.57 16.25
N ASN A 527 32.20 -38.40 15.89
CA ASN A 527 32.81 -37.09 15.66
C ASN A 527 32.35 -36.45 14.34
N SER A 528 31.63 -37.20 13.50
CA SER A 528 30.99 -36.69 12.29
C SER A 528 29.57 -36.20 12.52
N LYS A 529 29.03 -36.36 13.75
CA LYS A 529 27.68 -35.93 14.12
C LYS A 529 27.68 -34.89 15.23
N ALA A 530 26.76 -33.95 15.15
CA ALA A 530 26.44 -33.06 16.26
C ALA A 530 25.41 -33.72 17.19
N ASN A 531 25.59 -33.61 18.51
CA ASN A 531 24.63 -34.15 19.48
C ASN A 531 23.53 -33.13 19.75
N ILE A 532 22.27 -33.55 19.61
CA ILE A 532 21.10 -32.76 19.93
C ILE A 532 20.19 -33.52 20.88
N VAL A 533 19.76 -32.83 21.95
CA VAL A 533 18.76 -33.34 22.89
C VAL A 533 17.51 -32.49 22.76
N ILE A 534 16.40 -33.12 22.43
CA ILE A 534 15.07 -32.52 22.39
C ILE A 534 14.31 -33.01 23.62
N PHE A 535 14.14 -32.11 24.58
CA PHE A 535 13.62 -32.38 25.92
C PHE A 535 12.20 -31.81 26.04
N LEU A 536 11.20 -32.68 26.20
CA LEU A 536 9.79 -32.29 26.28
C LEU A 536 9.23 -32.65 27.67
N SER A 537 8.71 -31.66 28.39
CA SER A 537 8.14 -31.84 29.73
C SER A 537 7.10 -30.76 30.03
N ASP A 538 6.23 -31.02 31.01
CA ASP A 538 5.35 -30.01 31.59
C ASP A 538 6.04 -29.09 32.62
N GLY A 539 7.32 -29.33 32.91
CA GLY A 539 8.19 -28.43 33.67
C GLY A 539 8.18 -28.64 35.19
N LEU A 540 7.56 -29.71 35.70
CA LEU A 540 7.35 -29.94 37.14
C LEU A 540 8.54 -30.61 37.86
N CYS A 541 9.77 -30.31 37.43
CA CYS A 541 11.00 -30.78 38.06
C CYS A 541 12.04 -29.64 38.21
N GLY A 542 13.00 -29.84 39.10
CA GLY A 542 14.13 -28.92 39.30
C GLY A 542 15.15 -28.98 38.16
N VAL A 543 16.02 -27.98 38.09
CA VAL A 543 17.09 -27.91 37.08
C VAL A 543 18.18 -28.95 37.41
N PRO A 544 18.49 -29.89 36.50
CA PRO A 544 19.55 -30.89 36.69
C PRO A 544 20.94 -30.28 36.39
N ALA A 545 21.34 -29.26 37.16
CA ALA A 545 22.50 -28.42 36.85
C ALA A 545 23.81 -29.23 36.77
N ASN A 546 24.06 -30.14 37.72
CA ASN A 546 25.29 -30.94 37.76
C ASN A 546 25.43 -31.82 36.50
N GLN A 547 24.34 -32.45 36.09
CA GLN A 547 24.28 -33.34 34.93
C GLN A 547 24.40 -32.53 33.64
N LEU A 548 23.78 -31.34 33.57
CA LEU A 548 23.92 -30.42 32.44
C LEU A 548 25.34 -29.89 32.28
N HIS A 549 25.98 -29.44 33.35
CA HIS A 549 27.38 -29.04 33.31
C HIS A 549 28.28 -30.20 32.88
N THR A 550 28.00 -31.41 33.37
CA THR A 550 28.76 -32.63 33.01
C THR A 550 28.61 -32.96 31.53
N ILE A 551 27.39 -33.10 31.01
CA ILE A 551 27.13 -33.46 29.60
C ILE A 551 27.63 -32.36 28.65
N CYS A 552 27.46 -31.08 28.98
CA CYS A 552 27.91 -29.97 28.14
C CYS A 552 29.44 -29.89 28.11
N ASN A 553 30.11 -30.04 29.25
CA ASN A 553 31.57 -30.05 29.31
C ASN A 553 32.15 -31.25 28.55
N GLN A 554 31.55 -32.44 28.68
CA GLN A 554 31.96 -33.63 27.93
C GLN A 554 31.83 -33.46 26.41
N ASN A 555 30.77 -32.81 25.94
CA ASN A 555 30.60 -32.53 24.51
C ASN A 555 31.60 -31.49 24.03
N LYS A 556 31.77 -30.39 24.79
CA LYS A 556 32.73 -29.32 24.50
C LYS A 556 34.17 -29.83 24.39
N THR A 557 34.62 -30.68 25.31
CA THR A 557 35.98 -31.26 25.27
C THR A 557 36.20 -32.19 24.07
N ARG A 558 35.13 -32.73 23.48
CA ARG A 558 35.17 -33.57 22.28
C ARG A 558 35.06 -32.77 20.97
N GLY A 559 35.08 -31.44 21.05
CA GLY A 559 35.13 -30.56 19.88
C GLY A 559 33.78 -30.21 19.24
N SER A 560 32.66 -30.70 19.79
CA SER A 560 31.31 -30.32 19.34
C SER A 560 30.43 -30.01 20.55
N PRO A 561 29.94 -28.77 20.73
CA PRO A 561 29.07 -28.45 21.85
C PRO A 561 27.71 -29.16 21.73
N LEU A 562 27.05 -29.39 22.87
CA LEU A 562 25.72 -29.99 22.92
C LEU A 562 24.65 -28.96 22.54
N TYR A 563 23.72 -29.33 21.67
CA TYR A 563 22.51 -28.56 21.41
C TYR A 563 21.36 -29.10 22.25
N LEU A 564 20.74 -28.23 23.04
CA LEU A 564 19.63 -28.59 23.92
C LEU A 564 18.40 -27.74 23.59
N TYR A 565 17.33 -28.42 23.19
CA TYR A 565 16.03 -27.84 22.93
C TYR A 565 15.07 -28.28 24.03
N THR A 566 14.59 -27.34 24.83
CA THR A 566 13.65 -27.63 25.91
C THR A 566 12.27 -27.08 25.54
N VAL A 567 11.26 -27.92 25.63
CA VAL A 567 9.89 -27.57 25.24
C VAL A 567 8.97 -27.73 26.44
N LEU A 568 8.39 -26.60 26.88
CA LEU A 568 7.36 -26.59 27.92
C LEU A 568 6.01 -26.95 27.31
N PHE A 569 5.45 -28.05 27.80
CA PHE A 569 4.17 -28.59 27.38
C PHE A 569 3.19 -28.69 28.56
N SER A 570 2.66 -27.54 28.97
CA SER A 570 1.74 -27.39 30.10
C SER A 570 0.67 -26.32 29.80
N SER A 571 -0.37 -26.27 30.62
CA SER A 571 -1.29 -25.13 30.72
C SER A 571 -0.71 -23.97 31.55
N GLU A 572 0.38 -24.21 32.30
CA GLU A 572 1.05 -23.19 33.10
C GLU A 572 1.86 -22.21 32.26
N SER A 573 1.97 -20.98 32.77
CA SER A 573 2.50 -19.85 32.00
C SER A 573 4.02 -19.79 31.93
N GLN A 574 4.75 -20.41 32.87
CA GLN A 574 6.22 -20.38 32.96
C GLN A 574 6.77 -21.67 33.59
N SER A 575 7.92 -22.15 33.09
CA SER A 575 8.75 -23.16 33.77
C SER A 575 10.17 -22.59 33.85
N ASN A 576 10.53 -22.12 35.04
CA ASN A 576 11.87 -21.60 35.30
C ASN A 576 12.94 -22.66 35.08
N SER A 577 12.60 -23.95 35.27
CA SER A 577 13.57 -25.03 35.15
C SER A 577 13.97 -25.32 33.71
N LEU A 578 13.01 -25.49 32.80
CA LEU A 578 13.31 -25.77 31.38
C LEU A 578 14.04 -24.61 30.70
N GLU A 579 13.65 -23.36 31.00
CA GLU A 579 14.34 -22.18 30.48
C GLU A 579 15.79 -22.11 30.97
N GLU A 580 16.02 -22.38 32.26
CA GLU A 580 17.36 -22.38 32.84
C GLU A 580 18.23 -23.51 32.28
N MET A 581 17.66 -24.69 32.01
CA MET A 581 18.38 -25.79 31.36
C MET A 581 18.96 -25.36 30.00
N ALA A 582 18.15 -24.70 29.16
CA ALA A 582 18.59 -24.19 27.86
C ALA A 582 19.68 -23.11 28.02
N LYS A 583 19.56 -22.21 29.01
CA LYS A 583 20.57 -21.17 29.32
C LYS A 583 21.90 -21.79 29.75
N ILE A 584 21.88 -22.77 30.66
CA ILE A 584 23.09 -23.48 31.10
C ILE A 584 23.77 -24.12 29.88
N ALA A 585 23.03 -24.85 29.04
CA ALA A 585 23.61 -25.47 27.85
C ALA A 585 24.17 -24.44 26.87
N GLN A 586 23.48 -23.31 26.66
CA GLN A 586 23.94 -22.23 25.78
C GLN A 586 25.26 -21.60 26.24
N SER A 587 25.50 -21.52 27.56
CA SER A 587 26.73 -20.92 28.11
C SER A 587 28.03 -21.64 27.71
N TYR A 588 27.94 -22.89 27.25
CA TYR A 588 29.09 -23.68 26.79
C TYR A 588 29.46 -23.41 25.32
N HIS A 589 28.62 -22.69 24.58
CA HIS A 589 28.86 -22.29 23.18
C HIS A 589 29.72 -21.01 23.10
N PRO A 590 30.46 -20.77 22.00
CA PRO A 590 31.27 -19.57 21.82
C PRO A 590 30.42 -18.28 21.84
N ALA A 591 30.96 -17.19 22.42
CA ALA A 591 30.25 -15.91 22.60
C ALA A 591 29.90 -15.15 21.31
N ASN A 592 30.41 -15.59 20.15
CA ASN A 592 30.22 -14.97 18.83
C ASN A 592 29.60 -15.95 17.83
N THR A 593 28.45 -16.54 18.15
CA THR A 593 27.64 -17.25 17.16
C THR A 593 26.66 -16.29 16.51
N SER A 594 26.80 -16.11 15.20
CA SER A 594 25.86 -15.39 14.33
C SER A 594 24.40 -15.80 14.58
N SER A 595 23.46 -14.86 14.40
CA SER A 595 22.01 -15.00 14.68
C SER A 595 21.25 -16.12 13.93
N GLY A 596 21.94 -17.01 13.22
CA GLY A 596 21.37 -18.16 12.48
C GLY A 596 22.13 -19.47 12.67
N ALA A 597 23.02 -19.60 13.67
CA ALA A 597 23.60 -20.88 14.04
C ALA A 597 22.63 -21.67 14.96
N LEU A 598 22.66 -23.01 14.87
CA LEU A 598 22.04 -23.90 15.87
C LEU A 598 22.41 -23.39 17.27
N ARG A 599 21.42 -23.27 18.15
CA ARG A 599 21.60 -22.77 19.52
C ARG A 599 20.70 -23.56 20.46
N CYS A 600 21.08 -23.61 21.73
CA CYS A 600 20.20 -24.12 22.77
C CYS A 600 19.03 -23.15 22.92
N GLN A 601 17.81 -23.67 22.98
CA GLN A 601 16.61 -22.85 22.97
C GLN A 601 15.51 -23.43 23.86
N PHE A 602 14.80 -22.53 24.52
CA PHE A 602 13.58 -22.82 25.24
C PHE A 602 12.38 -22.35 24.42
N THR A 603 11.38 -23.22 24.29
CA THR A 603 10.13 -22.91 23.61
C THR A 603 8.95 -23.26 24.50
N ARG A 604 7.98 -22.35 24.56
CA ARG A 604 6.68 -22.60 25.17
C ARG A 604 5.65 -22.89 24.09
N THR A 605 5.03 -24.06 24.14
CA THR A 605 3.99 -24.43 23.18
C THR A 605 2.61 -24.27 23.83
N VAL A 606 1.91 -23.22 23.40
CA VAL A 606 0.60 -22.83 23.96
C VAL A 606 -0.48 -23.86 23.61
N ASN A 607 -0.34 -24.55 22.48
CA ASN A 607 -1.19 -25.66 22.06
C ASN A 607 -0.38 -26.64 21.18
N GLU A 608 -1.00 -27.76 20.84
CA GLU A 608 -0.44 -28.88 20.10
C GLU A 608 -0.16 -28.50 18.64
N VAL A 609 -0.96 -27.58 18.11
CA VAL A 609 -0.74 -26.94 16.81
C VAL A 609 0.56 -26.14 16.82
N ASN A 610 0.86 -25.39 17.88
CA ASN A 610 2.11 -24.63 18.03
C ASN A 610 3.31 -25.54 18.31
N LEU A 611 3.12 -26.71 18.93
CA LEU A 611 4.16 -27.71 19.09
C LEU A 611 4.54 -28.32 17.74
N VAL A 612 3.54 -28.72 16.95
CA VAL A 612 3.72 -29.18 15.56
C VAL A 612 4.35 -28.06 14.71
N ASN A 613 3.77 -26.86 14.70
CA ASN A 613 4.25 -25.72 13.93
C ASN A 613 5.63 -25.21 14.37
N HIS A 614 6.04 -25.41 15.62
CA HIS A 614 7.40 -25.08 16.05
C HIS A 614 8.42 -26.05 15.46
N PHE A 615 8.10 -27.34 15.45
CA PHE A 615 8.95 -28.39 14.89
C PHE A 615 8.97 -28.35 13.36
N THR A 616 7.86 -27.97 12.71
CA THR A 616 7.78 -27.71 11.26
C THR A 616 8.37 -26.34 10.89
N GLY A 617 8.21 -25.31 11.73
CA GLY A 617 8.69 -23.94 11.51
C GLY A 617 10.20 -23.75 11.62
N VAL A 618 10.90 -24.62 12.36
CA VAL A 618 12.37 -24.72 12.30
C VAL A 618 12.81 -25.30 10.94
N ALA A 619 11.95 -26.05 10.25
CA ALA A 619 12.17 -26.54 8.89
C ALA A 619 11.57 -25.63 7.78
N GLU A 620 10.62 -24.75 8.11
CA GLU A 620 9.83 -23.93 7.16
C GLU A 620 10.05 -22.41 7.31
N SER A 621 11.20 -21.94 7.79
CA SER A 621 11.49 -20.50 7.98
C SER A 621 11.64 -19.67 6.67
N LEU A 622 10.75 -19.87 5.70
CA LEU A 622 10.50 -19.00 4.54
C LEU A 622 9.03 -18.94 4.11
N ARG A 623 8.15 -18.52 5.02
CA ARG A 623 6.91 -17.85 4.62
C ARG A 623 6.95 -16.40 5.09
N LYS A 624 7.59 -15.55 4.30
CA LYS A 624 7.22 -14.13 4.24
C LYS A 624 6.35 -13.99 3.01
N HIS A 625 5.03 -14.00 3.20
CA HIS A 625 4.13 -13.56 2.15
C HIS A 625 4.44 -12.08 1.91
N LYS A 626 4.94 -11.75 0.72
CA LYS A 626 5.17 -10.34 0.39
C LYS A 626 3.80 -9.68 0.28
N PRO A 627 3.55 -8.58 1.01
CA PRO A 627 2.33 -7.80 0.84
C PRO A 627 2.26 -7.33 -0.62
N ALA A 628 1.07 -7.38 -1.22
CA ALA A 628 0.85 -6.88 -2.58
C ALA A 628 0.00 -5.61 -2.54
N LEU A 629 0.07 -4.80 -3.59
CA LEU A 629 -0.82 -3.64 -3.75
C LEU A 629 -2.08 -4.05 -4.50
N LEU A 630 -3.23 -3.75 -3.91
CA LEU A 630 -4.55 -3.94 -4.50
C LEU A 630 -5.17 -2.58 -4.82
N LYS A 631 -5.95 -2.52 -5.89
CA LYS A 631 -6.72 -1.32 -6.23
C LYS A 631 -7.75 -1.02 -5.12
N LYS A 632 -7.80 0.23 -4.67
CA LYS A 632 -8.85 0.73 -3.77
C LYS A 632 -10.22 0.49 -4.40
N SER A 633 -11.17 0.05 -3.59
CA SER A 633 -12.55 -0.26 -4.02
C SER A 633 -13.35 1.00 -4.34
#